data_AF-A0A0K0FUG1-F1
#
_entry.id   AF-A0A0K0FUG1-F1
#
_cell.length_a   1.000
_cell.length_b   1.000
_cell.length_c   1.000
_cell.angle_alpha   90.00
_cell.angle_beta   90.00
_cell.angle_gamma   90.00
#
_symmetry.space_group_name_H-M   'P 1'
#
loop_
_entity.id
_entity.type
_entity.pdbx_description
1 polymer ?
#
loop_
_entity_poly.entity_id
_entity_poly.type
_entity_poly.pdbx_seq_one_letter_code
_entity_poly.pdbx_strand_id
1 'polypeptide(L)'
;MSLMVWRAGFPASLAQGQSVCLVNRRSLVRFQHEASSFSAFMGIFEVISFNYKVGIFVVYQNSSYIKDDEFNFSKENILSYGSKHGYDVNLVSEESFFETKRYCPHYDFNFRRFCILSEILRLPQFYKKYDYVLMLDQNMVVINSSTKLESFIPNDQNIDMQLFNNPKTLEFESKIIFFKHTFCTVCFIASLADYFYIINSNSNYLLNIDSAIWNLIIIFSEDICKYKNNNKEIKLLHYLQICMSKSSSLRKYYSYSNQDTKFIYLMCLKQVFFNTRNEEPLQSRLYGYTTHIKINETITLSNFFKSLKIDLHSNNSKTIHSKIHDNVLIKKPSEYNQYFDNFTKLNVESNFIKSYNEDNIYHSLNLSNVEWDKLDDHRYNIYIKSAFLISNDSIRLSILKNINDNRQLYYRLPNSPTELKNYEKVVLNCQSGSCIEKRLNLCTTVGYVGKIYKKNLFSLLNSERKIYLTKDLLEINDVEIELIDSRKNMQKDGKTLYKHILGICIQPMYLYYDYPTVIRFFENWILEGVTKFYLYHQSSFDKIFEIIKAYRLKSNIDIEVIDWSKLPYNKENREFNPNTEIYRLEAPLAIYDCMQRARNHIKFVVSTDLDEIIHVNKKIANGNLISLLERESNKYPDSALFSFQSRRGYIPMNWGVGNPKNIDFSVFSNLLMDKDFFKRPLYQKNIYRPERVVSYQIHLIRSLERNPLTNHKYTYTLIPPSSAFIFHLRRFKDYFFLNTKKIQATLLEEKSKKWNRNFKSRLSQLNFTDNDWLTNIHHIGLELENCRKRVARTMGAIICQSIEVCEKKLKVINNNRIIKANNSWIVI
;
A
#
# COMPACT_ATOMS: atom_id res chain seq x y z
N MET A 1 4.98 48.02 6.49
CA MET A 1 4.08 49.18 6.73
C MET A 1 2.64 48.71 6.66
N SER A 2 1.74 49.40 7.37
CA SER A 2 0.62 48.76 8.08
C SER A 2 -0.77 49.15 7.57
N LEU A 3 -1.80 48.57 8.22
CA LEU A 3 -3.15 49.12 8.45
C LEU A 3 -4.24 49.01 7.36
N MET A 4 -4.90 47.84 7.36
CA MET A 4 -6.27 47.60 7.87
C MET A 4 -7.34 48.72 7.92
N VAL A 5 -8.57 48.29 7.54
CA VAL A 5 -9.92 48.63 8.09
C VAL A 5 -10.56 49.98 7.69
N TRP A 6 -11.82 49.90 7.19
CA TRP A 6 -13.00 50.49 7.86
C TRP A 6 -14.33 49.81 7.42
N ARG A 7 -15.33 49.84 8.31
CA ARG A 7 -16.72 49.35 8.15
C ARG A 7 -17.68 50.55 8.18
N ALA A 8 -18.87 50.46 7.58
CA ALA A 8 -20.13 50.97 8.17
C ALA A 8 -21.40 50.65 7.35
N GLY A 9 -22.52 50.39 8.03
CA GLY A 9 -23.74 51.21 7.84
C GLY A 9 -24.88 50.73 6.91
N PHE A 10 -25.94 50.19 7.53
CA PHE A 10 -27.38 50.16 7.14
C PHE A 10 -28.00 51.59 6.91
N PRO A 11 -29.30 51.84 6.52
CA PRO A 11 -30.51 50.98 6.67
C PRO A 11 -31.68 51.02 5.62
N ALA A 12 -32.59 50.03 5.78
CA ALA A 12 -34.09 50.01 5.72
C ALA A 12 -34.97 50.53 4.53
N SER A 13 -35.96 49.70 4.15
CA SER A 13 -37.26 50.06 3.52
C SER A 13 -38.34 48.98 3.81
N LEU A 14 -39.61 49.13 3.35
CA LEU A 14 -40.79 48.58 4.09
C LEU A 14 -42.08 48.26 3.25
N ALA A 15 -42.61 47.02 3.29
CA ALA A 15 -44.01 46.62 2.92
C ALA A 15 -44.30 45.15 3.36
N GLN A 16 -45.24 44.79 4.25
CA GLN A 16 -46.73 44.85 4.30
C GLN A 16 -47.49 43.69 3.62
N GLY A 17 -48.35 43.00 4.41
CA GLY A 17 -49.31 41.95 4.02
C GLY A 17 -49.89 41.24 5.27
N GLN A 18 -51.22 41.05 5.37
CA GLN A 18 -51.96 40.81 6.64
C GLN A 18 -52.64 39.42 6.81
N SER A 19 -53.19 39.23 8.03
CA SER A 19 -54.21 38.26 8.55
C SER A 19 -53.64 37.15 9.44
N VAL A 20 -53.74 37.15 10.79
CA VAL A 20 -54.84 37.35 11.78
C VAL A 20 -55.75 36.14 11.97
N CYS A 21 -55.59 35.47 13.12
CA CYS A 21 -56.71 35.00 13.95
C CYS A 21 -56.31 35.04 15.44
N LEU A 22 -57.23 35.48 16.29
CA LEU A 22 -57.06 35.69 17.73
C LEU A 22 -57.78 34.58 18.53
N VAL A 23 -57.38 34.35 19.78
CA VAL A 23 -58.15 34.74 21.00
C VAL A 23 -57.47 34.20 22.27
N ASN A 24 -57.62 34.94 23.36
CA ASN A 24 -57.00 34.75 24.67
C ASN A 24 -58.00 35.21 25.74
N ARG A 25 -58.18 34.49 26.88
CA ARG A 25 -58.28 35.06 28.26
C ARG A 25 -58.95 34.13 29.31
N ARG A 26 -58.33 34.09 30.52
CA ARG A 26 -58.93 34.19 31.90
C ARG A 26 -59.88 33.07 32.41
N SER A 27 -60.08 32.82 33.72
CA SER A 27 -59.33 33.11 34.97
C SER A 27 -60.06 32.57 36.24
N LEU A 28 -59.35 32.46 37.39
CA LEU A 28 -59.83 32.49 38.81
C LEU A 28 -60.63 31.29 39.42
N VAL A 29 -60.19 30.78 40.59
CA VAL A 29 -60.78 30.91 41.98
C VAL A 29 -60.04 29.94 42.98
N ARG A 30 -60.04 30.24 44.29
CA ARG A 30 -59.34 29.55 45.42
C ARG A 30 -60.26 28.70 46.32
N PHE A 31 -59.70 27.75 47.09
CA PHE A 31 -59.95 27.36 48.52
C PHE A 31 -58.69 26.55 48.98
N GLN A 32 -57.92 26.83 50.06
CA GLN A 32 -58.12 26.75 51.55
C GLN A 32 -58.58 25.35 52.05
N HIS A 33 -58.06 24.70 53.13
CA HIS A 33 -56.93 24.93 54.06
C HIS A 33 -56.54 23.60 54.80
N GLU A 34 -55.39 23.54 55.50
CA GLU A 34 -55.04 22.61 56.64
C GLU A 34 -54.89 21.07 56.41
N ALA A 35 -54.04 20.29 57.11
CA ALA A 35 -52.95 20.56 58.08
C ALA A 35 -51.93 19.37 58.24
N SER A 36 -50.77 19.67 58.85
CA SER A 36 -49.86 18.79 59.65
C SER A 36 -49.16 17.51 59.09
N SER A 37 -47.92 17.71 58.64
CA SER A 37 -46.65 17.13 59.19
C SER A 37 -46.25 15.63 59.12
N PHE A 38 -44.93 15.42 58.93
CA PHE A 38 -44.06 14.27 59.32
C PHE A 38 -43.92 13.02 58.42
N SER A 39 -43.07 13.11 57.38
CA SER A 39 -42.00 12.13 57.03
C SER A 39 -41.24 12.62 55.77
N ALA A 40 -40.04 13.18 55.89
CA ALA A 40 -38.75 12.48 55.92
C ALA A 40 -38.20 12.07 54.54
N PHE A 41 -37.23 12.86 54.03
CA PHE A 41 -36.15 12.50 53.09
C PHE A 41 -36.40 11.37 52.06
N MET A 42 -36.83 11.75 50.85
CA MET A 42 -36.49 11.05 49.61
C MET A 42 -36.06 12.10 48.58
N GLY A 43 -34.75 12.25 48.38
CA GLY A 43 -34.19 13.17 47.41
C GLY A 43 -34.50 12.70 45.98
N ILE A 44 -35.04 13.60 45.17
CA ILE A 44 -35.32 13.34 43.75
C ILE A 44 -33.98 13.18 43.02
N PHE A 45 -33.59 11.94 42.76
CA PHE A 45 -32.59 11.65 41.73
C PHE A 45 -33.23 11.85 40.36
N GLU A 46 -33.04 13.03 39.77
CA GLU A 46 -33.22 13.19 38.33
C GLU A 46 -32.20 12.29 37.61
N VAL A 47 -32.68 11.14 37.14
CA VAL A 47 -31.90 10.29 36.22
C VAL A 47 -31.81 11.04 34.90
N ILE A 48 -30.67 11.70 34.67
CA ILE A 48 -30.33 12.31 33.38
C ILE A 48 -30.22 11.19 32.33
N SER A 49 -31.33 10.93 31.65
CA SER A 49 -31.43 9.94 30.58
C SER A 49 -30.72 10.44 29.33
N PHE A 50 -29.41 10.15 29.23
CA PHE A 50 -28.64 10.36 28.01
C PHE A 50 -29.19 9.44 26.90
N ASN A 51 -30.00 10.02 26.01
CA ASN A 51 -30.62 9.29 24.91
C ASN A 51 -29.65 9.18 23.73
N TYR A 52 -28.75 8.20 23.78
CA TYR A 52 -27.73 7.96 22.75
C TYR A 52 -28.34 7.37 21.47
N LYS A 53 -27.89 7.86 20.30
CA LYS A 53 -28.28 7.29 19.01
C LYS A 53 -27.46 6.05 18.72
N VAL A 54 -28.05 4.87 18.89
CA VAL A 54 -27.41 3.59 18.60
C VAL A 54 -27.83 3.07 17.21
N GLY A 55 -26.84 2.77 16.37
CA GLY A 55 -27.04 2.08 15.09
C GLY A 55 -26.62 0.61 15.19
N ILE A 56 -27.55 -0.31 14.97
CA ILE A 56 -27.27 -1.75 14.88
C ILE A 56 -27.00 -2.09 13.40
N PHE A 57 -25.92 -2.81 13.12
CA PHE A 57 -25.52 -3.23 11.78
C PHE A 57 -25.35 -4.74 11.71
N VAL A 58 -26.13 -5.38 10.84
CA VAL A 58 -25.98 -6.80 10.48
C VAL A 58 -25.46 -6.87 9.06
N VAL A 59 -24.18 -7.19 8.90
CA VAL A 59 -23.57 -7.39 7.58
C VAL A 59 -23.68 -8.87 7.24
N TYR A 60 -24.36 -9.20 6.14
CA TYR A 60 -24.67 -10.58 5.76
C TYR A 60 -24.25 -10.92 4.33
N GLN A 61 -23.96 -12.20 4.10
CA GLN A 61 -23.56 -12.73 2.80
C GLN A 61 -24.74 -13.47 2.17
N ASN A 62 -25.15 -13.06 0.96
CA ASN A 62 -26.06 -13.85 0.13
C ASN A 62 -25.31 -15.14 -0.28
N SER A 63 -25.48 -16.22 0.48
CA SER A 63 -24.88 -17.52 0.18
C SER A 63 -25.81 -18.64 0.65
N SER A 64 -25.93 -19.68 -0.15
CA SER A 64 -26.75 -20.88 0.09
C SER A 64 -26.27 -21.77 1.25
N TYR A 65 -25.41 -21.25 2.13
CA TYR A 65 -24.79 -21.98 3.25
C TYR A 65 -25.46 -21.73 4.60
N ILE A 66 -26.26 -20.67 4.72
CA ILE A 66 -27.19 -20.50 5.85
C ILE A 66 -28.58 -20.86 5.32
N LYS A 67 -29.30 -21.72 6.04
CA LYS A 67 -30.71 -22.00 5.75
C LYS A 67 -31.47 -20.69 5.94
N ASP A 68 -32.27 -20.27 4.96
CA ASP A 68 -32.94 -18.96 4.98
C ASP A 68 -33.71 -18.72 6.30
N ASP A 69 -34.26 -19.78 6.89
CA ASP A 69 -34.94 -19.78 8.20
C ASP A 69 -34.06 -19.26 9.36
N GLU A 70 -32.79 -19.63 9.44
CA GLU A 70 -31.87 -19.18 10.51
C GLU A 70 -31.61 -17.67 10.41
N PHE A 71 -31.37 -17.18 9.20
CA PHE A 71 -31.13 -15.76 8.94
C PHE A 71 -32.42 -14.95 9.14
N ASN A 72 -33.56 -15.44 8.67
CA ASN A 72 -34.85 -14.78 8.83
C ASN A 72 -35.24 -14.66 10.31
N PHE A 73 -35.09 -15.73 11.11
CA PHE A 73 -35.35 -15.66 12.55
C PHE A 73 -34.40 -14.68 13.27
N SER A 74 -33.10 -14.73 12.95
CA SER A 74 -32.09 -13.78 13.46
C SER A 74 -32.46 -12.32 13.16
N LYS A 75 -32.80 -12.06 11.90
CA LYS A 75 -33.25 -10.76 11.38
C LYS A 75 -34.51 -10.26 12.08
N GLU A 76 -35.55 -11.08 12.21
CA GLU A 76 -36.81 -10.69 12.88
C GLU A 76 -36.59 -10.40 14.37
N ASN A 77 -35.80 -11.23 15.05
CA ASN A 77 -35.43 -11.04 16.45
C ASN A 77 -34.69 -9.69 16.68
N ILE A 78 -33.70 -9.37 15.84
CA ILE A 78 -32.95 -8.10 15.92
C ILE A 78 -33.84 -6.90 15.55
N LEU A 79 -34.68 -7.01 14.51
CA LEU A 79 -35.63 -5.95 14.13
C LEU A 79 -36.64 -5.65 15.24
N SER A 80 -37.19 -6.69 15.88
CA SER A 80 -38.09 -6.58 17.03
C SER A 80 -37.42 -5.86 18.21
N TYR A 81 -36.18 -6.24 18.53
CA TYR A 81 -35.40 -5.58 19.59
C TYR A 81 -35.09 -4.11 19.27
N GLY A 82 -34.68 -3.81 18.04
CA GLY A 82 -34.43 -2.42 17.60
C GLY A 82 -35.69 -1.56 17.67
N SER A 83 -36.83 -2.08 17.19
CA SER A 83 -38.13 -1.39 17.28
C SER A 83 -38.57 -1.15 18.72
N LYS A 84 -38.37 -2.12 19.63
CA LYS A 84 -38.73 -2.02 21.06
C LYS A 84 -38.01 -0.89 21.79
N HIS A 85 -36.75 -0.61 21.44
CA HIS A 85 -35.90 0.37 22.13
C HIS A 85 -35.57 1.63 21.31
N GLY A 86 -36.02 1.71 20.06
CA GLY A 86 -35.80 2.88 19.18
C GLY A 86 -34.41 2.92 18.52
N TYR A 87 -33.78 1.76 18.29
CA TYR A 87 -32.48 1.67 17.61
C TYR A 87 -32.64 1.47 16.09
N ASP A 88 -31.80 2.15 15.31
CA ASP A 88 -31.76 1.98 13.86
C ASP A 88 -31.11 0.64 13.48
N VAL A 89 -31.89 -0.31 12.97
CA VAL A 89 -31.38 -1.61 12.47
C VAL A 89 -31.08 -1.51 10.97
N ASN A 90 -29.80 -1.66 10.63
CA ASN A 90 -29.26 -1.57 9.27
C ASN A 90 -28.85 -2.97 8.81
N LEU A 91 -29.68 -3.59 7.98
CA LEU A 91 -29.39 -4.88 7.35
C LEU A 91 -28.62 -4.63 6.05
N VAL A 92 -27.36 -5.08 5.98
CA VAL A 92 -26.45 -4.80 4.86
C VAL A 92 -26.09 -6.11 4.17
N SER A 93 -26.69 -6.38 3.01
CA SER A 93 -26.20 -7.45 2.13
C SER A 93 -24.86 -7.03 1.53
N GLU A 94 -23.94 -7.97 1.43
CA GLU A 94 -22.72 -7.81 0.64
C GLU A 94 -23.01 -7.42 -0.81
N GLU A 95 -24.16 -7.82 -1.35
CA GLU A 95 -24.53 -7.59 -2.76
C GLU A 95 -25.32 -6.30 -2.97
N SER A 96 -26.07 -5.83 -1.97
CA SER A 96 -26.95 -4.66 -2.10
C SER A 96 -26.17 -3.35 -2.30
N PHE A 97 -24.92 -3.29 -1.88
CA PHE A 97 -24.01 -2.21 -2.23
C PHE A 97 -23.15 -2.61 -3.43
N PHE A 98 -23.54 -2.17 -4.63
CA PHE A 98 -22.72 -2.31 -5.85
C PHE A 98 -21.31 -1.69 -5.67
N GLU A 99 -21.18 -0.71 -4.77
CA GLU A 99 -19.90 -0.12 -4.38
C GLU A 99 -19.10 -0.90 -3.31
N THR A 100 -19.69 -1.81 -2.51
CA THR A 100 -18.93 -2.56 -1.47
C THR A 100 -18.13 -3.72 -2.04
N LYS A 101 -18.62 -4.50 -3.02
CA LYS A 101 -17.74 -5.43 -3.75
C LYS A 101 -16.57 -4.67 -4.41
N ARG A 102 -16.82 -3.42 -4.81
CA ARG A 102 -15.83 -2.47 -5.35
C ARG A 102 -14.86 -1.91 -4.32
N TYR A 103 -15.22 -1.64 -3.07
CA TYR A 103 -14.29 -1.08 -2.07
C TYR A 103 -13.76 -2.11 -1.07
N CYS A 104 -14.39 -3.29 -0.99
CA CYS A 104 -14.12 -4.38 -0.05
C CYS A 104 -13.81 -5.75 -0.68
N PRO A 105 -12.88 -5.88 -1.65
CA PRO A 105 -12.49 -7.16 -2.29
C PRO A 105 -11.73 -8.17 -1.38
N HIS A 106 -11.92 -8.14 -0.06
CA HIS A 106 -11.48 -9.22 0.83
C HIS A 106 -12.14 -10.53 0.36
N TYR A 107 -11.43 -11.63 0.12
CA TYR A 107 -12.10 -12.87 -0.29
C TYR A 107 -12.73 -13.62 0.89
N ASP A 108 -12.24 -13.41 2.10
CA ASP A 108 -12.80 -13.94 3.35
C ASP A 108 -13.87 -12.97 3.88
N PHE A 109 -15.08 -13.48 4.08
CA PHE A 109 -16.21 -12.69 4.57
C PHE A 109 -15.96 -12.13 5.98
N ASN A 110 -15.22 -12.85 6.83
CA ASN A 110 -14.89 -12.44 8.19
C ASN A 110 -14.12 -11.11 8.22
N PHE A 111 -13.24 -10.87 7.25
CA PHE A 111 -12.57 -9.58 7.05
C PHE A 111 -13.40 -8.60 6.21
N ARG A 112 -14.13 -9.11 5.19
CA ARG A 112 -14.98 -8.30 4.31
C ARG A 112 -15.99 -7.44 5.07
N ARG A 113 -16.68 -8.02 6.06
CA ARG A 113 -17.72 -7.36 6.86
C ARG A 113 -17.26 -6.10 7.57
N PHE A 114 -16.05 -6.10 8.15
CA PHE A 114 -15.49 -4.92 8.81
C PHE A 114 -15.16 -3.79 7.83
N CYS A 115 -14.67 -4.14 6.64
CA CYS A 115 -14.47 -3.16 5.57
C CYS A 115 -15.80 -2.52 5.15
N ILE A 116 -16.83 -3.35 4.92
CA ILE A 116 -18.17 -2.90 4.53
C ILE A 116 -18.70 -1.89 5.56
N LEU A 117 -18.66 -2.26 6.84
CA LEU A 117 -19.06 -1.36 7.92
C LEU A 117 -18.24 -0.06 7.92
N SER A 118 -16.91 -0.15 7.79
CA SER A 118 -16.04 1.04 7.84
C SER A 118 -16.27 2.02 6.68
N GLU A 119 -16.55 1.53 5.47
CA GLU A 119 -16.85 2.41 4.33
C GLU A 119 -18.27 2.97 4.41
N ILE A 120 -19.25 2.19 4.92
CA ILE A 120 -20.62 2.66 5.14
C ILE A 120 -20.65 3.80 6.17
N LEU A 121 -19.97 3.64 7.31
CA LEU A 121 -19.91 4.68 8.36
C LEU A 121 -19.19 5.97 7.90
N ARG A 122 -18.38 5.90 6.83
CA ARG A 122 -17.76 7.07 6.17
C ARG A 122 -18.67 7.78 5.17
N LEU A 123 -19.81 7.20 4.78
CA LEU A 123 -20.73 7.84 3.83
C LEU A 123 -21.39 9.08 4.48
N PRO A 124 -21.65 10.17 3.72
CA PRO A 124 -22.27 11.37 4.26
C PRO A 124 -23.61 11.16 4.99
N GLN A 125 -24.36 10.12 4.61
CA GLN A 125 -25.64 9.75 5.23
C GLN A 125 -25.53 9.06 6.60
N PHE A 126 -24.34 8.53 6.94
CA PHE A 126 -24.08 7.82 8.20
C PHE A 126 -23.05 8.53 9.09
N TYR A 127 -22.18 9.34 8.50
CA TYR A 127 -21.15 10.11 9.22
C TYR A 127 -21.80 11.00 10.30
N LYS A 128 -21.47 10.77 11.57
CA LYS A 128 -22.08 11.41 12.76
C LYS A 128 -23.61 11.20 12.91
N LYS A 129 -24.22 10.21 12.25
CA LYS A 129 -25.63 9.86 12.46
C LYS A 129 -25.87 9.19 13.83
N TYR A 130 -24.93 8.34 14.24
CA TYR A 130 -24.96 7.55 15.47
C TYR A 130 -23.87 7.99 16.43
N ASP A 131 -24.15 7.91 17.73
CA ASP A 131 -23.16 8.06 18.81
C ASP A 131 -22.43 6.74 19.06
N TYR A 132 -23.16 5.62 18.98
CA TYR A 132 -22.64 4.26 19.14
C TYR A 132 -23.10 3.35 18.01
N VAL A 133 -22.26 2.39 17.66
CA VAL A 133 -22.49 1.38 16.62
C VAL A 133 -22.31 0.01 17.24
N LEU A 134 -23.31 -0.84 17.04
CA LEU A 134 -23.25 -2.27 17.35
C LEU A 134 -23.18 -3.04 16.03
N MET A 135 -22.09 -3.77 15.81
CA MET A 135 -21.98 -4.75 14.74
C MET A 135 -22.34 -6.15 15.26
N LEU A 136 -23.20 -6.85 14.53
CA LEU A 136 -23.60 -8.24 14.80
C LEU A 136 -23.36 -9.13 13.58
N ASP A 137 -22.96 -10.37 13.84
CA ASP A 137 -22.97 -11.43 12.83
C ASP A 137 -24.40 -11.86 12.45
N GLN A 138 -24.57 -12.29 11.20
CA GLN A 138 -25.85 -12.63 10.58
C GLN A 138 -26.68 -13.73 11.28
N ASN A 139 -26.08 -14.50 12.19
CA ASN A 139 -26.76 -15.56 12.96
C ASN A 139 -26.82 -15.28 14.48
N MET A 140 -26.73 -14.02 14.90
CA MET A 140 -26.89 -13.61 16.31
C MET A 140 -28.34 -13.32 16.67
N VAL A 141 -28.76 -13.68 17.88
CA VAL A 141 -30.07 -13.33 18.44
C VAL A 141 -29.95 -12.73 19.83
N VAL A 142 -30.79 -11.73 20.08
CA VAL A 142 -31.08 -11.16 21.39
C VAL A 142 -31.90 -12.17 22.19
N ILE A 143 -31.35 -12.58 23.34
CA ILE A 143 -32.00 -13.51 24.27
C ILE A 143 -32.86 -12.73 25.28
N ASN A 144 -32.34 -11.62 25.79
CA ASN A 144 -33.02 -10.78 26.77
C ASN A 144 -33.46 -9.48 26.10
N SER A 145 -34.67 -9.43 25.54
CA SER A 145 -35.15 -8.22 24.86
C SER A 145 -35.40 -7.03 25.80
N SER A 146 -35.23 -7.16 27.11
CA SER A 146 -35.58 -6.11 28.09
C SER A 146 -34.40 -5.23 28.51
N THR A 147 -33.15 -5.70 28.40
CA THR A 147 -31.97 -4.85 28.67
C THR A 147 -31.65 -3.96 27.48
N LYS A 148 -31.31 -2.70 27.75
CA LYS A 148 -30.94 -1.66 26.78
C LYS A 148 -29.45 -1.71 26.43
N LEU A 149 -29.07 -1.38 25.19
CA LEU A 149 -27.67 -1.35 24.75
C LEU A 149 -26.81 -0.33 25.53
N GLU A 150 -27.43 0.73 26.03
CA GLU A 150 -26.80 1.76 26.84
C GLU A 150 -26.18 1.20 28.14
N SER A 151 -26.68 0.08 28.68
CA SER A 151 -26.05 -0.56 29.86
C SER A 151 -24.72 -1.24 29.56
N PHE A 152 -24.32 -1.35 28.30
CA PHE A 152 -23.01 -1.86 27.86
C PHE A 152 -22.04 -0.73 27.45
N ILE A 153 -22.47 0.53 27.49
CA ILE A 153 -21.59 1.68 27.30
C ILE A 153 -20.62 1.74 28.50
N PRO A 154 -19.31 1.90 28.28
CA PRO A 154 -18.36 2.01 29.37
C PRO A 154 -18.56 3.29 30.19
N ASN A 155 -18.51 3.17 31.52
CA ASN A 155 -18.66 4.32 32.44
C ASN A 155 -17.56 5.38 32.26
N ASP A 156 -16.36 4.99 31.82
CA ASP A 156 -15.29 5.91 31.45
C ASP A 156 -15.53 6.42 30.02
N GLN A 157 -15.89 7.71 29.90
CA GLN A 157 -16.19 8.38 28.64
C GLN A 157 -15.00 8.44 27.67
N ASN A 158 -13.79 8.20 28.16
CA ASN A 158 -12.61 8.08 27.33
C ASN A 158 -12.58 6.75 26.56
N ILE A 159 -13.32 5.72 26.97
CA ILE A 159 -13.37 4.44 26.25
C ILE A 159 -14.30 4.55 25.04
N ASP A 160 -13.71 4.52 23.85
CA ASP A 160 -14.41 4.53 22.57
C ASP A 160 -14.77 3.10 22.11
N MET A 161 -14.06 2.05 22.55
CA MET A 161 -14.30 0.65 22.15
C MET A 161 -13.99 -0.34 23.28
N GLN A 162 -14.86 -1.34 23.46
CA GLN A 162 -14.59 -2.49 24.35
C GLN A 162 -14.40 -3.76 23.53
N LEU A 163 -13.34 -4.49 23.82
CA LEU A 163 -13.00 -5.77 23.19
C LEU A 163 -12.97 -6.85 24.27
N PHE A 164 -13.68 -7.95 24.03
CA PHE A 164 -13.78 -9.06 24.98
C PHE A 164 -12.89 -10.21 24.51
N ASN A 165 -11.93 -10.60 25.35
CA ASN A 165 -10.97 -11.66 25.08
C ASN A 165 -11.23 -12.85 26.01
N ASN A 166 -11.24 -14.07 25.47
CA ASN A 166 -11.31 -15.27 26.28
C ASN A 166 -9.90 -15.60 26.82
N PRO A 167 -9.65 -15.53 28.15
CA PRO A 167 -8.31 -15.74 28.70
C PRO A 167 -7.77 -17.16 28.49
N LYS A 168 -8.61 -18.15 28.16
CA LYS A 168 -8.21 -19.54 27.90
C LYS A 168 -7.83 -19.82 26.45
N THR A 169 -8.52 -19.21 25.47
CA THR A 169 -8.24 -19.44 24.03
C THR A 169 -7.49 -18.27 23.38
N LEU A 170 -7.43 -17.13 24.05
CA LEU A 170 -6.97 -15.83 23.56
C LEU A 170 -7.72 -15.27 22.36
N GLU A 171 -8.85 -15.86 22.01
CA GLU A 171 -9.75 -15.41 20.97
C GLU A 171 -10.63 -14.25 21.46
N PHE A 172 -11.00 -13.36 20.55
CA PHE A 172 -11.90 -12.24 20.80
C PHE A 172 -13.31 -12.55 20.28
N GLU A 173 -14.32 -11.95 20.91
CA GLU A 173 -15.71 -12.04 20.45
C GLU A 173 -16.00 -11.16 19.22
N SER A 174 -15.27 -11.43 18.14
CA SER A 174 -15.30 -10.74 16.85
C SER A 174 -16.64 -10.75 16.12
N LYS A 175 -17.63 -11.50 16.64
CA LYS A 175 -19.00 -11.56 16.12
C LYS A 175 -19.91 -10.45 16.67
N ILE A 176 -19.48 -9.76 17.73
CA ILE A 176 -20.23 -8.69 18.41
C ILE A 176 -19.22 -7.59 18.75
N ILE A 177 -19.25 -6.46 18.03
CA ILE A 177 -18.39 -5.31 18.35
C ILE A 177 -19.27 -4.09 18.62
N PHE A 178 -19.18 -3.56 19.84
CA PHE A 178 -19.88 -2.35 20.27
C PHE A 178 -18.88 -1.23 20.52
N PHE A 179 -19.05 -0.11 19.82
CA PHE A 179 -18.10 1.00 19.83
C PHE A 179 -18.76 2.35 19.58
N LYS A 180 -18.18 3.40 20.13
CA LYS A 180 -18.54 4.81 19.89
C LYS A 180 -18.11 5.22 18.49
N HIS A 181 -18.97 5.93 17.76
CA HIS A 181 -18.72 6.29 16.35
C HIS A 181 -17.74 7.48 16.24
N THR A 182 -16.45 7.19 16.40
CA THR A 182 -15.37 8.17 16.25
C THR A 182 -14.53 7.87 15.01
N PHE A 183 -13.74 8.85 14.56
CA PHE A 183 -12.79 8.61 13.47
C PHE A 183 -11.79 7.50 13.83
N CYS A 184 -11.38 7.42 15.09
CA CYS A 184 -10.45 6.42 15.62
C CYS A 184 -11.02 5.00 15.50
N THR A 185 -12.25 4.76 15.97
CA THR A 185 -12.86 3.42 15.90
C THR A 185 -13.17 2.99 14.47
N VAL A 186 -13.67 3.88 13.62
CA VAL A 186 -13.90 3.58 12.19
C VAL A 186 -12.59 3.28 11.46
N CYS A 187 -11.48 3.91 11.85
CA CYS A 187 -10.14 3.56 11.37
C CYS A 187 -9.65 2.22 11.92
N PHE A 188 -9.85 1.91 13.20
CA PHE A 188 -9.52 0.60 13.79
C PHE A 188 -10.27 -0.54 13.07
N ILE A 189 -11.59 -0.40 12.85
CA ILE A 189 -12.42 -1.37 12.12
C ILE A 189 -11.97 -1.52 10.66
N ALA A 190 -11.56 -0.43 10.00
CA ALA A 190 -10.99 -0.52 8.65
C ALA A 190 -9.67 -1.30 8.65
N SER A 191 -8.74 -0.95 9.54
CA SER A 191 -7.46 -1.64 9.73
C SER A 191 -7.64 -3.13 10.07
N LEU A 192 -8.71 -3.49 10.79
CA LEU A 192 -9.05 -4.87 11.13
C LEU A 192 -9.35 -5.71 9.88
N ALA A 193 -10.14 -5.17 8.95
CA ALA A 193 -10.33 -5.80 7.64
C ALA A 193 -9.01 -5.89 6.87
N ASP A 194 -8.29 -4.77 6.86
CA ASP A 194 -7.07 -4.55 6.10
C ASP A 194 -5.86 -5.42 6.55
N TYR A 195 -5.87 -5.96 7.77
CA TYR A 195 -4.92 -6.98 8.26
C TYR A 195 -4.83 -8.21 7.34
N PHE A 196 -5.94 -8.53 6.67
CA PHE A 196 -6.00 -9.53 5.61
C PHE A 196 -4.97 -9.32 4.49
N TYR A 197 -4.55 -8.08 4.23
CA TYR A 197 -3.49 -7.75 3.28
C TYR A 197 -2.11 -7.72 3.90
N ILE A 198 -2.00 -7.31 5.17
CA ILE A 198 -0.76 -7.27 5.97
C ILE A 198 -0.13 -8.67 6.02
N ILE A 199 -0.90 -9.71 6.30
CA ILE A 199 -0.40 -11.09 6.32
C ILE A 199 -0.20 -11.63 4.89
N ASN A 200 1.05 -11.92 4.54
CA ASN A 200 1.47 -12.56 3.27
C ASN A 200 1.43 -14.10 3.36
N SER A 201 0.42 -14.63 4.04
CA SER A 201 0.23 -16.06 4.27
C SER A 201 -1.24 -16.42 4.12
N ASN A 202 -1.51 -17.55 3.45
CA ASN A 202 -2.84 -18.17 3.44
C ASN A 202 -3.00 -19.16 4.61
N SER A 203 -2.14 -19.09 5.63
CA SER A 203 -2.26 -19.94 6.81
C SER A 203 -3.31 -19.40 7.77
N ASN A 204 -4.38 -20.15 7.99
CA ASN A 204 -5.50 -19.79 8.87
C ASN A 204 -5.07 -19.39 10.30
N TYR A 205 -3.93 -19.92 10.79
CA TYR A 205 -3.40 -19.60 12.12
C TYR A 205 -2.81 -18.17 12.23
N LEU A 206 -2.44 -17.54 11.10
CA LEU A 206 -2.08 -16.12 11.01
C LEU A 206 -3.26 -15.29 10.51
N LEU A 207 -3.96 -15.78 9.47
CA LEU A 207 -5.03 -15.08 8.79
C LEU A 207 -6.39 -15.29 9.50
N ASN A 208 -6.51 -14.78 10.73
CA ASN A 208 -7.74 -14.79 11.52
C ASN A 208 -7.92 -13.46 12.28
N ILE A 209 -9.15 -13.21 12.75
CA ILE A 209 -9.50 -11.93 13.38
C ILE A 209 -8.83 -11.74 14.74
N ASP A 210 -8.60 -12.81 15.50
CA ASP A 210 -7.99 -12.71 16.84
C ASP A 210 -6.54 -12.22 16.73
N SER A 211 -5.80 -12.79 15.78
CA SER A 211 -4.47 -12.34 15.37
C SER A 211 -4.49 -10.90 14.85
N ALA A 212 -5.52 -10.52 14.10
CA ALA A 212 -5.69 -9.16 13.58
C ALA A 212 -5.91 -8.14 14.72
N ILE A 213 -6.79 -8.45 15.68
CA ILE A 213 -7.08 -7.57 16.83
C ILE A 213 -5.82 -7.41 17.69
N TRP A 214 -5.16 -8.51 18.08
CA TRP A 214 -3.92 -8.44 18.86
C TRP A 214 -2.84 -7.62 18.14
N ASN A 215 -2.61 -7.89 16.86
CA ASN A 215 -1.62 -7.17 16.06
C ASN A 215 -1.93 -5.67 16.02
N LEU A 216 -3.18 -5.28 15.81
CA LEU A 216 -3.58 -3.87 15.78
C LEU A 216 -3.47 -3.20 17.14
N ILE A 217 -3.89 -3.84 18.24
CA ILE A 217 -3.71 -3.28 19.59
C ILE A 217 -2.22 -2.97 19.86
N ILE A 218 -1.34 -3.89 19.46
CA ILE A 218 0.13 -3.75 19.55
C ILE A 218 0.61 -2.55 18.71
N ILE A 219 0.21 -2.45 17.45
CA ILE A 219 0.58 -1.32 16.55
C ILE A 219 0.05 0.03 17.07
N PHE A 220 -1.21 0.10 17.45
CA PHE A 220 -1.83 1.33 17.98
C PHE A 220 -1.17 1.79 19.28
N SER A 221 -0.58 0.88 20.08
CA SER A 221 0.26 1.24 21.22
C SER A 221 1.59 1.88 20.80
N GLU A 222 2.21 1.41 19.70
CA GLU A 222 3.53 1.87 19.23
C GLU A 222 3.53 3.30 18.66
N ASP A 223 2.51 3.65 17.88
CA ASP A 223 2.41 4.97 17.23
C ASP A 223 2.34 6.12 18.26
N ILE A 224 1.84 5.83 19.47
CA ILE A 224 1.83 6.74 20.62
C ILE A 224 3.25 6.94 21.17
N CYS A 225 4.05 5.87 21.29
CA CYS A 225 5.43 5.95 21.77
C CYS A 225 6.32 6.79 20.85
N LYS A 226 6.20 6.61 19.52
CA LYS A 226 6.98 7.36 18.52
C LYS A 226 6.73 8.87 18.56
N TYR A 227 5.53 9.31 18.93
CA TYR A 227 5.18 10.74 18.96
C TYR A 227 5.89 11.53 20.09
N LYS A 228 6.50 10.84 21.07
CA LYS A 228 7.09 11.47 22.28
C LYS A 228 8.63 11.52 22.32
N ASN A 229 9.29 11.38 21.18
CA ASN A 229 10.70 11.77 20.98
C ASN A 229 11.72 11.05 21.88
N ASN A 230 11.35 9.93 22.52
CA ASN A 230 12.26 9.09 23.28
C ASN A 230 13.03 8.16 22.33
N ASN A 231 14.36 8.25 22.34
CA ASN A 231 15.26 7.50 21.44
C ASN A 231 15.26 5.97 21.61
N LYS A 232 14.40 5.39 22.45
CA LYS A 232 14.12 3.95 22.46
C LYS A 232 13.05 3.64 21.42
N GLU A 233 13.49 3.45 20.18
CA GLU A 233 12.66 2.85 19.12
C GLU A 233 12.35 1.40 19.52
N ILE A 234 11.19 1.17 20.17
CA ILE A 234 10.73 -0.16 20.54
C ILE A 234 10.65 -0.97 19.24
N LYS A 235 11.45 -2.02 19.13
CA LYS A 235 11.47 -2.89 17.94
C LYS A 235 10.25 -3.82 17.90
N LEU A 236 9.05 -3.26 17.99
CA LEU A 236 7.81 -4.01 18.11
C LEU A 236 7.56 -4.89 16.88
N LEU A 237 7.90 -4.36 15.71
CA LEU A 237 7.95 -5.11 14.46
C LEU A 237 8.88 -6.34 14.52
N HIS A 238 10.03 -6.23 15.20
CA HIS A 238 10.94 -7.37 15.38
C HIS A 238 10.31 -8.43 16.29
N TYR A 239 9.61 -8.03 17.36
CA TYR A 239 8.87 -8.98 18.20
C TYR A 239 7.70 -9.65 17.44
N LEU A 240 6.98 -8.90 16.61
CA LEU A 240 5.95 -9.45 15.72
C LEU A 240 6.55 -10.44 14.70
N GLN A 241 7.71 -10.12 14.12
CA GLN A 241 8.47 -11.03 13.24
C GLN A 241 8.94 -12.28 13.98
N ILE A 242 9.42 -12.15 15.23
CA ILE A 242 9.79 -13.29 16.09
C ILE A 242 8.58 -14.19 16.34
N CYS A 243 7.41 -13.64 16.65
CA CYS A 243 6.19 -14.43 16.85
C CYS A 243 5.78 -15.19 15.58
N MET A 244 5.87 -14.56 14.39
CA MET A 244 5.59 -15.23 13.11
C MET A 244 6.63 -16.30 12.76
N SER A 245 7.92 -16.02 12.97
CA SER A 245 9.02 -16.96 12.72
C SER A 245 8.93 -18.16 13.66
N LYS A 246 8.88 -17.96 14.98
CA LYS A 246 8.83 -19.06 15.97
C LYS A 246 7.61 -19.96 15.76
N SER A 247 6.43 -19.40 15.51
CA SER A 247 5.22 -20.22 15.24
C SER A 247 5.33 -21.03 13.95
N SER A 248 5.91 -20.45 12.88
CA SER A 248 6.21 -21.15 11.63
C SER A 248 7.21 -22.30 11.83
N SER A 249 8.33 -22.04 12.52
CA SER A 249 9.37 -23.05 12.78
C SER A 249 8.83 -24.19 13.66
N LEU A 250 8.09 -23.88 14.74
CA LEU A 250 7.47 -24.89 15.60
C LEU A 250 6.52 -25.81 14.82
N ARG A 251 5.69 -25.25 13.93
CA ARG A 251 4.83 -26.06 13.06
C ARG A 251 5.62 -26.98 12.12
N LYS A 252 6.77 -26.53 11.62
CA LYS A 252 7.64 -27.31 10.73
C LYS A 252 8.34 -28.46 11.46
N TYR A 253 8.86 -28.24 12.66
CA TYR A 253 9.64 -29.23 13.41
C TYR A 253 8.80 -30.23 14.21
N TYR A 254 7.63 -29.84 14.70
CA TYR A 254 6.82 -30.66 15.62
C TYR A 254 5.46 -31.09 15.05
N SER A 255 5.20 -30.84 13.76
CA SER A 255 3.95 -31.22 13.08
C SER A 255 2.64 -30.73 13.75
N TYR A 256 2.70 -29.60 14.48
CA TYR A 256 1.57 -29.04 15.19
C TYR A 256 0.35 -28.78 14.30
N SER A 257 -0.85 -28.92 14.86
CA SER A 257 -2.08 -28.57 14.16
C SER A 257 -2.15 -27.06 13.92
N ASN A 258 -3.02 -26.64 13.00
CA ASN A 258 -3.27 -25.21 12.78
C ASN A 258 -3.87 -24.53 14.02
N GLN A 259 -4.56 -25.26 14.92
CA GLN A 259 -5.13 -24.70 16.15
C GLN A 259 -4.05 -24.49 17.21
N ASP A 260 -3.15 -25.44 17.42
CA ASP A 260 -2.02 -25.30 18.35
C ASP A 260 -1.09 -24.17 17.88
N THR A 261 -0.79 -24.13 16.59
CA THR A 261 0.01 -23.05 15.98
C THR A 261 -0.66 -21.69 16.14
N LYS A 262 -2.01 -21.61 16.03
CA LYS A 262 -2.77 -20.37 16.29
C LYS A 262 -2.61 -19.95 17.75
N PHE A 263 -2.83 -20.86 18.69
CA PHE A 263 -2.74 -20.57 20.12
C PHE A 263 -1.34 -20.08 20.52
N ILE A 264 -0.28 -20.75 20.07
CA ILE A 264 1.12 -20.34 20.29
C ILE A 264 1.38 -18.93 19.73
N TYR A 265 0.86 -18.61 18.54
CA TYR A 265 1.01 -17.29 17.95
C TYR A 265 0.26 -16.20 18.75
N LEU A 266 -0.98 -16.46 19.17
CA LEU A 266 -1.76 -15.54 20.01
C LEU A 266 -1.11 -15.31 21.39
N MET A 267 -0.58 -16.37 22.02
CA MET A 267 0.19 -16.28 23.28
C MET A 267 1.39 -15.36 23.12
N CYS A 268 2.15 -15.50 22.02
CA CYS A 268 3.29 -14.64 21.73
C CYS A 268 2.88 -13.18 21.55
N LEU A 269 1.80 -12.89 20.79
CA LEU A 269 1.28 -11.53 20.64
C LEU A 269 0.83 -10.93 21.99
N LYS A 270 0.12 -11.69 22.83
CA LYS A 270 -0.32 -11.24 24.16
C LYS A 270 0.87 -10.92 25.07
N GLN A 271 1.93 -11.74 25.05
CA GLN A 271 3.15 -11.45 25.81
C GLN A 271 3.85 -10.18 25.32
N VAL A 272 3.92 -9.97 24.00
CA VAL A 272 4.48 -8.74 23.42
C VAL A 272 3.70 -7.51 23.89
N PHE A 273 2.36 -7.56 23.89
CA PHE A 273 1.51 -6.50 24.42
C PHE A 273 1.78 -6.20 25.90
N PHE A 274 1.85 -7.22 26.76
CA PHE A 274 2.16 -7.03 28.18
C PHE A 274 3.55 -6.45 28.41
N ASN A 275 4.56 -6.92 27.67
CA ASN A 275 5.92 -6.38 27.77
C ASN A 275 5.95 -4.89 27.39
N THR A 276 5.25 -4.48 26.32
CA THR A 276 5.16 -3.04 25.98
C THR A 276 4.39 -2.21 27.00
N ARG A 277 3.36 -2.78 27.64
CA ARG A 277 2.52 -2.08 28.62
C ARG A 277 3.20 -1.92 29.98
N ASN A 278 4.00 -2.90 30.40
CA ASN A 278 4.63 -2.91 31.71
C ASN A 278 5.84 -1.96 31.83
N GLU A 279 6.30 -1.35 30.73
CA GLU A 279 7.30 -0.25 30.77
C GLU A 279 6.69 1.14 31.10
N GLU A 280 5.35 1.28 31.18
CA GLU A 280 4.65 2.57 31.43
C GLU A 280 4.32 3.02 32.89
N PRO A 281 4.79 2.44 34.02
CA PRO A 281 4.26 2.80 35.36
C PRO A 281 4.30 4.30 35.74
N LEU A 282 5.23 5.08 35.20
CA LEU A 282 5.48 6.47 35.64
C LEU A 282 4.61 7.54 34.97
N GLN A 283 3.71 7.18 34.05
CA GLN A 283 3.14 8.18 33.12
C GLN A 283 1.61 8.13 32.90
N SER A 284 0.88 7.36 33.71
CA SER A 284 -0.57 7.10 33.60
C SER A 284 -1.53 8.32 33.72
N ARG A 285 -1.03 9.54 33.97
CA ARG A 285 -1.87 10.76 34.13
C ARG A 285 -1.98 11.67 32.89
N LEU A 286 -1.35 11.33 31.76
CA LEU A 286 -1.26 12.23 30.58
C LEU A 286 -1.50 11.56 29.20
N TYR A 287 -2.22 10.44 29.15
CA TYR A 287 -2.42 9.65 27.91
C TYR A 287 -3.89 9.28 27.69
N GLY A 288 -4.37 9.52 26.46
CA GLY A 288 -5.78 9.38 26.09
C GLY A 288 -6.09 8.24 25.10
N TYR A 289 -5.16 7.34 24.78
CA TYR A 289 -5.35 6.35 23.70
C TYR A 289 -5.45 4.89 24.17
N THR A 290 -4.69 4.48 25.19
CA THR A 290 -4.97 3.23 25.93
C THR A 290 -6.24 3.35 26.78
N THR A 291 -6.74 4.56 27.01
CA THR A 291 -8.08 4.81 27.52
C THR A 291 -9.16 4.63 26.46
N HIS A 292 -8.86 4.73 25.16
CA HIS A 292 -9.87 4.57 24.09
C HIS A 292 -10.26 3.12 23.79
N ILE A 293 -9.40 2.13 24.03
CA ILE A 293 -9.69 0.72 23.77
C ILE A 293 -9.46 -0.09 25.05
N LYS A 294 -10.53 -0.67 25.62
CA LYS A 294 -10.45 -1.53 26.80
C LYS A 294 -10.55 -3.00 26.40
N ILE A 295 -9.57 -3.81 26.80
CA ILE A 295 -9.64 -5.27 26.75
C ILE A 295 -10.25 -5.76 28.08
N ASN A 296 -11.36 -6.50 28.00
CA ASN A 296 -11.95 -7.21 29.14
C ASN A 296 -11.69 -8.71 28.99
N GLU A 297 -11.12 -9.36 30.01
CA GLU A 297 -10.88 -10.81 30.05
C GLU A 297 -12.03 -11.59 30.74
N THR A 298 -13.24 -11.05 30.68
CA THR A 298 -14.45 -11.59 31.33
C THR A 298 -15.57 -11.84 30.31
N ILE A 299 -16.33 -12.92 30.52
CA ILE A 299 -17.42 -13.39 29.66
C ILE A 299 -18.76 -12.77 30.11
N THR A 300 -19.60 -12.12 29.28
CA THR A 300 -19.43 -11.36 28.02
C THR A 300 -20.80 -10.76 27.62
N LEU A 301 -20.86 -9.89 26.60
CA LEU A 301 -22.11 -9.61 25.87
C LEU A 301 -22.79 -10.87 25.27
N SER A 302 -22.09 -12.00 25.19
CA SER A 302 -22.65 -13.27 24.70
C SER A 302 -23.75 -13.86 25.59
N ASN A 303 -23.85 -13.42 26.85
CA ASN A 303 -25.01 -13.74 27.71
C ASN A 303 -26.29 -13.03 27.25
N PHE A 304 -26.15 -11.97 26.46
CA PHE A 304 -27.24 -11.17 25.89
C PHE A 304 -27.50 -11.53 24.40
N PHE A 305 -26.44 -11.77 23.63
CA PHE A 305 -26.49 -12.23 22.23
C PHE A 305 -25.90 -13.64 22.08
N LYS A 306 -26.71 -14.66 21.70
CA LYS A 306 -26.18 -15.99 21.34
C LYS A 306 -26.25 -16.23 19.83
N SER A 307 -25.33 -17.08 19.36
CA SER A 307 -25.24 -17.51 17.95
C SER A 307 -26.14 -18.74 17.74
N LEU A 308 -27.00 -18.70 16.71
CA LEU A 308 -27.84 -19.84 16.33
C LEU A 308 -27.07 -20.88 15.49
N LYS A 309 -27.48 -22.15 15.69
CA LYS A 309 -27.26 -23.30 14.80
C LYS A 309 -28.49 -24.21 14.91
N ILE A 310 -29.11 -24.59 13.80
CA ILE A 310 -30.25 -25.52 13.77
C ILE A 310 -29.81 -26.86 13.17
N ASP A 311 -29.64 -27.86 14.03
CA ASP A 311 -29.46 -29.26 13.64
C ASP A 311 -30.77 -29.83 13.09
N LEU A 312 -30.90 -29.87 11.76
CA LEU A 312 -31.96 -30.60 11.06
C LEU A 312 -31.51 -32.04 10.76
N HIS A 313 -31.36 -32.84 11.80
CA HIS A 313 -31.21 -34.30 11.71
C HIS A 313 -32.26 -35.02 12.58
N SER A 314 -33.53 -34.64 12.42
CA SER A 314 -34.66 -35.46 12.85
C SER A 314 -35.80 -35.39 11.83
N ASN A 315 -35.97 -36.46 11.05
CA ASN A 315 -37.08 -36.65 10.11
C ASN A 315 -38.39 -36.95 10.85
N ASN A 316 -38.89 -36.01 11.65
CA ASN A 316 -40.26 -36.02 12.14
C ASN A 316 -40.80 -34.59 12.11
N SER A 317 -41.80 -34.36 11.27
CA SER A 317 -42.48 -33.08 11.13
C SER A 317 -43.27 -32.73 12.38
N LYS A 318 -43.45 -31.42 12.62
CA LYS A 318 -44.16 -30.82 13.77
C LYS A 318 -43.41 -30.89 15.12
N THR A 319 -42.31 -30.13 15.24
CA THR A 319 -42.16 -28.98 16.17
C THR A 319 -40.71 -28.46 16.06
N ILE A 320 -40.52 -27.19 15.68
CA ILE A 320 -39.18 -26.60 15.60
C ILE A 320 -38.72 -26.22 17.01
N HIS A 321 -37.86 -27.04 17.62
CA HIS A 321 -37.15 -26.68 18.86
C HIS A 321 -35.72 -26.27 18.56
N SER A 322 -35.45 -24.96 18.60
CA SER A 322 -34.10 -24.40 18.56
C SER A 322 -33.32 -24.81 19.83
N LYS A 323 -32.30 -25.66 19.70
CA LYS A 323 -31.38 -25.96 20.80
C LYS A 323 -30.29 -24.89 20.89
N ILE A 324 -30.28 -24.17 22.00
CA ILE A 324 -29.15 -23.32 22.39
C ILE A 324 -28.07 -24.24 22.98
N HIS A 325 -26.92 -24.33 22.32
CA HIS A 325 -25.82 -25.17 22.81
C HIS A 325 -24.91 -24.39 23.75
N ASP A 326 -24.89 -24.80 25.02
CA ASP A 326 -23.76 -24.55 25.91
C ASP A 326 -22.83 -25.79 25.89
N ASN A 327 -21.57 -25.60 26.30
CA ASN A 327 -20.46 -26.56 26.35
C ASN A 327 -19.78 -26.97 25.02
N VAL A 328 -18.61 -26.37 24.76
CA VAL A 328 -17.49 -27.07 24.11
C VAL A 328 -16.69 -27.79 25.19
N LEU A 329 -16.61 -29.12 25.11
CA LEU A 329 -15.77 -29.94 25.98
C LEU A 329 -14.28 -29.73 25.62
N ILE A 330 -13.60 -28.89 26.40
CA ILE A 330 -12.15 -28.65 26.28
C ILE A 330 -11.40 -29.81 26.95
N LYS A 331 -10.47 -30.45 26.21
CA LYS A 331 -9.55 -31.47 26.77
C LYS A 331 -8.68 -30.86 27.88
N LYS A 332 -8.34 -31.64 28.92
CA LYS A 332 -7.67 -31.14 30.12
C LYS A 332 -6.29 -30.49 29.82
N PRO A 333 -5.92 -29.35 30.44
CA PRO A 333 -4.68 -28.62 30.11
C PRO A 333 -3.37 -29.20 30.67
N SER A 334 -3.38 -30.38 31.30
CA SER A 334 -2.25 -30.86 32.13
C SER A 334 -0.94 -31.09 31.38
N GLU A 335 -0.98 -31.24 30.05
CA GLU A 335 0.22 -31.39 29.20
C GLU A 335 0.86 -30.05 28.80
N TYR A 336 0.14 -28.93 28.92
CA TYR A 336 0.64 -27.60 28.49
C TYR A 336 1.43 -26.86 29.57
N ASN A 337 1.20 -27.16 30.85
CA ASN A 337 1.92 -26.49 31.95
C ASN A 337 3.44 -26.77 31.93
N GLN A 338 3.87 -27.94 31.45
CA GLN A 338 5.29 -28.27 31.38
C GLN A 338 6.05 -27.47 30.30
N TYR A 339 5.33 -26.92 29.31
CA TYR A 339 5.87 -25.98 28.33
C TYR A 339 5.79 -24.51 28.79
N PHE A 340 4.88 -24.20 29.70
CA PHE A 340 4.74 -22.86 30.31
C PHE A 340 6.01 -22.47 31.07
N ASP A 341 6.56 -23.38 31.88
CA ASP A 341 7.79 -23.14 32.67
C ASP A 341 9.05 -22.93 31.83
N ASN A 342 9.07 -23.40 30.58
CA ASN A 342 10.14 -23.13 29.62
C ASN A 342 9.96 -21.78 28.88
N PHE A 343 8.73 -21.24 28.83
CA PHE A 343 8.44 -19.93 28.23
C PHE A 343 8.51 -18.79 29.25
N THR A 344 8.16 -19.02 30.52
CA THR A 344 8.28 -18.02 31.60
C THR A 344 9.73 -17.81 32.06
N LYS A 345 10.61 -18.81 31.89
CA LYS A 345 12.06 -18.67 32.09
C LYS A 345 12.77 -17.80 31.04
N LEU A 346 12.09 -17.39 29.97
CA LEU A 346 12.54 -16.27 29.13
C LEU A 346 12.29 -14.94 29.86
N ASN A 347 13.05 -14.70 30.92
CA ASN A 347 13.24 -13.35 31.47
C ASN A 347 13.75 -12.46 30.33
N VAL A 348 12.87 -11.59 29.81
CA VAL A 348 13.27 -10.47 28.95
C VAL A 348 13.85 -9.39 29.85
N GLU A 349 14.97 -9.71 30.50
CA GLU A 349 15.72 -8.73 31.27
C GLU A 349 16.38 -7.73 30.31
N SER A 350 16.22 -6.45 30.65
CA SER A 350 16.57 -5.30 29.82
C SER A 350 18.07 -4.96 29.81
N ASN A 351 18.93 -5.98 29.99
CA ASN A 351 20.37 -5.84 30.29
C ASN A 351 21.33 -6.04 29.09
N PHE A 352 20.86 -5.95 27.84
CA PHE A 352 21.69 -6.09 26.63
C PHE A 352 22.71 -4.94 26.37
N ILE A 353 23.09 -4.16 27.37
CA ILE A 353 24.08 -3.05 27.27
C ILE A 353 25.27 -3.20 28.23
N LYS A 354 25.30 -4.21 29.12
CA LYS A 354 26.49 -4.47 29.97
C LYS A 354 27.13 -5.83 29.72
N SER A 355 28.41 -5.74 29.37
CA SER A 355 29.51 -6.72 29.45
C SER A 355 29.18 -8.15 29.88
N TYR A 356 29.69 -9.08 29.07
CA TYR A 356 30.19 -10.40 29.51
C TYR A 356 30.65 -10.42 30.97
N ASN A 357 30.10 -11.35 31.74
CA ASN A 357 30.87 -12.37 32.44
C ASN A 357 29.95 -13.54 32.81
N GLU A 358 30.54 -14.73 32.92
CA GLU A 358 29.87 -15.98 33.32
C GLU A 358 29.41 -15.86 34.79
N ASP A 359 28.32 -16.49 35.23
CA ASP A 359 28.35 -17.92 35.56
C ASP A 359 26.97 -18.56 35.83
N ASN A 360 26.89 -19.87 35.57
CA ASN A 360 26.02 -20.88 36.19
C ASN A 360 24.49 -20.65 36.31
N ILE A 361 23.73 -21.23 35.37
CA ILE A 361 22.99 -22.52 35.54
C ILE A 361 22.33 -22.87 34.19
N TYR A 362 22.98 -23.71 33.38
CA TYR A 362 22.38 -24.32 32.18
C TYR A 362 22.99 -25.71 31.89
N HIS A 363 22.43 -26.76 32.51
CA HIS A 363 22.60 -28.14 32.07
C HIS A 363 21.23 -28.73 31.71
N SER A 364 20.87 -28.68 30.42
CA SER A 364 19.94 -29.61 29.71
C SER A 364 19.37 -29.04 28.39
N LEU A 365 20.23 -28.49 27.52
CA LEU A 365 19.94 -28.40 26.08
C LEU A 365 21.29 -28.28 25.34
N ASN A 366 21.92 -29.42 25.08
CA ASN A 366 23.26 -29.45 24.49
C ASN A 366 23.23 -29.14 22.99
N LEU A 367 23.18 -27.85 22.66
CA LEU A 367 23.17 -27.32 21.30
C LEU A 367 24.58 -27.17 20.68
N SER A 368 25.66 -27.57 21.38
CA SER A 368 27.02 -27.44 20.86
C SER A 368 27.37 -28.38 19.70
N ASN A 369 26.55 -29.42 19.48
CA ASN A 369 26.70 -30.37 18.37
C ASN A 369 25.71 -30.12 17.22
N VAL A 370 24.98 -29.00 17.23
CA VAL A 370 24.46 -28.46 15.96
C VAL A 370 25.65 -27.79 15.30
N GLU A 371 26.32 -28.52 14.41
CA GLU A 371 27.19 -27.88 13.43
C GLU A 371 26.37 -26.77 12.77
N TRP A 372 26.78 -25.53 12.97
CA TRP A 372 26.35 -24.42 12.13
C TRP A 372 27.07 -24.58 10.79
N ASP A 373 26.68 -25.65 10.09
CA ASP A 373 26.91 -25.85 8.66
C ASP A 373 26.73 -24.50 7.96
N LYS A 374 27.57 -24.24 6.95
CA LYS A 374 27.56 -23.01 6.14
C LYS A 374 26.15 -22.75 5.59
N LEU A 375 25.30 -22.13 6.40
CA LEU A 375 23.93 -21.75 6.07
C LEU A 375 24.08 -20.57 5.13
N ASP A 376 24.17 -20.89 3.84
CA ASP A 376 24.34 -19.95 2.75
C ASP A 376 23.20 -18.94 2.79
N ASP A 377 23.48 -17.82 3.45
CA ASP A 377 22.44 -16.94 3.94
C ASP A 377 21.94 -16.06 2.79
N HIS A 378 21.02 -16.65 2.02
CA HIS A 378 20.37 -16.02 0.87
C HIS A 378 19.74 -14.66 1.21
N ARG A 379 19.56 -14.32 2.50
CA ARG A 379 19.17 -12.97 2.99
C ARG A 379 20.05 -11.85 2.46
N TYR A 380 21.30 -12.16 2.13
CA TYR A 380 22.32 -11.19 1.76
C TYR A 380 22.76 -11.25 0.28
N ASN A 381 22.15 -12.08 -0.57
CA ASN A 381 22.46 -12.13 -2.00
C ASN A 381 22.51 -10.73 -2.65
N ILE A 382 23.54 -10.49 -3.46
CA ILE A 382 23.72 -9.25 -4.23
C ILE A 382 23.23 -9.51 -5.65
N TYR A 383 22.20 -8.76 -6.07
CA TYR A 383 21.59 -8.90 -7.39
C TYR A 383 22.07 -7.79 -8.32
N ILE A 384 22.63 -8.15 -9.46
CA ILE A 384 23.20 -7.21 -10.45
C ILE A 384 22.36 -7.27 -11.72
N LYS A 385 21.95 -6.10 -12.21
CA LYS A 385 21.12 -5.99 -13.42
C LYS A 385 21.93 -5.74 -14.69
N SER A 386 22.93 -4.86 -14.60
CA SER A 386 23.72 -4.35 -15.72
C SER A 386 24.96 -3.63 -15.20
N ALA A 387 26.04 -3.64 -15.98
CA ALA A 387 27.20 -2.78 -15.81
C ALA A 387 27.43 -1.94 -17.07
N PHE A 388 27.81 -0.68 -16.88
CA PHE A 388 27.91 0.33 -17.94
C PHE A 388 29.29 0.96 -17.95
N LEU A 389 30.01 0.87 -19.06
CA LEU A 389 31.23 1.64 -19.31
C LEU A 389 30.81 3.06 -19.72
N ILE A 390 30.99 4.04 -18.83
CA ILE A 390 30.47 5.42 -19.01
C ILE A 390 31.54 6.44 -19.39
N SER A 391 32.81 6.11 -19.17
CA SER A 391 34.00 6.84 -19.67
C SER A 391 35.13 5.84 -19.91
N ASN A 392 36.28 6.31 -20.40
CA ASN A 392 37.48 5.45 -20.54
C ASN A 392 38.09 5.03 -19.18
N ASP A 393 37.62 5.61 -18.07
CA ASP A 393 38.18 5.43 -16.72
C ASP A 393 37.14 4.93 -15.70
N SER A 394 35.88 4.73 -16.08
CA SER A 394 34.83 4.40 -15.11
C SER A 394 33.71 3.50 -15.62
N ILE A 395 33.31 2.57 -14.76
CA ILE A 395 32.15 1.70 -14.90
C ILE A 395 31.14 2.02 -13.79
N ARG A 396 29.85 1.97 -14.11
CA ARG A 396 28.74 2.05 -13.14
C ARG A 396 27.88 0.79 -13.20
N LEU A 397 27.40 0.32 -12.06
CA LEU A 397 26.59 -0.89 -11.94
C LEU A 397 25.21 -0.58 -11.36
N SER A 398 24.18 -1.25 -11.87
CA SER A 398 22.82 -1.29 -11.33
C SER A 398 22.69 -2.49 -10.38
N ILE A 399 22.61 -2.24 -9.06
CA ILE A 399 22.70 -3.29 -8.02
C ILE A 399 21.49 -3.21 -7.07
N LEU A 400 20.98 -4.36 -6.63
CA LEU A 400 20.12 -4.50 -5.45
C LEU A 400 20.83 -5.35 -4.40
N LYS A 401 20.74 -4.95 -3.13
CA LYS A 401 21.12 -5.80 -2.00
C LYS A 401 20.29 -5.47 -0.77
N ASN A 402 20.36 -6.33 0.24
CA ASN A 402 19.84 -6.01 1.57
C ASN A 402 20.64 -4.85 2.19
N ILE A 403 19.95 -3.87 2.76
CA ILE A 403 20.54 -2.70 3.41
C ILE A 403 21.32 -3.04 4.68
N ASN A 404 21.03 -4.20 5.27
CA ASN A 404 21.77 -4.73 6.41
C ASN A 404 22.98 -5.58 5.98
N ASP A 405 23.16 -5.85 4.68
CA ASP A 405 24.38 -6.50 4.18
C ASP A 405 25.55 -5.51 4.20
N ASN A 406 26.44 -5.66 5.18
CA ASN A 406 27.67 -4.88 5.28
C ASN A 406 28.81 -5.44 4.43
N ARG A 407 28.64 -6.58 3.73
CA ARG A 407 29.69 -7.17 2.90
C ARG A 407 30.02 -6.28 1.72
N GLN A 408 31.30 -6.32 1.36
CA GLN A 408 31.92 -5.51 0.32
C GLN A 408 31.92 -6.29 -0.99
N LEU A 409 31.55 -5.62 -2.08
CA LEU A 409 31.67 -6.18 -3.42
C LEU A 409 33.05 -5.81 -4.00
N TYR A 410 33.73 -6.77 -4.61
CA TYR A 410 35.04 -6.61 -5.22
C TYR A 410 34.97 -6.85 -6.73
N TYR A 411 35.91 -6.27 -7.48
CA TYR A 411 36.04 -6.46 -8.92
C TYR A 411 37.47 -6.80 -9.33
N ARG A 412 37.60 -7.58 -10.41
CA ARG A 412 38.85 -7.91 -11.10
C ARG A 412 38.70 -7.64 -12.59
N LEU A 413 39.77 -7.17 -13.22
CA LEU A 413 39.85 -6.97 -14.68
C LEU A 413 40.25 -8.28 -15.37
N PRO A 414 39.78 -8.54 -16.61
CA PRO A 414 39.87 -9.88 -17.17
C PRO A 414 41.29 -10.39 -17.38
N ASN A 415 42.20 -9.52 -17.82
CA ASN A 415 43.62 -9.81 -18.02
C ASN A 415 44.45 -9.87 -16.72
N SER A 416 43.84 -9.74 -15.54
CA SER A 416 44.52 -9.81 -14.25
C SER A 416 44.42 -11.22 -13.66
N PRO A 417 45.53 -11.85 -13.20
CA PRO A 417 45.49 -13.16 -12.56
C PRO A 417 44.52 -13.25 -11.37
N THR A 418 44.00 -14.44 -11.10
CA THR A 418 43.08 -14.74 -9.99
C THR A 418 43.81 -14.76 -8.65
N GLU A 419 44.34 -13.61 -8.25
CA GLU A 419 45.11 -13.40 -7.01
C GLU A 419 44.49 -12.28 -6.18
N LEU A 420 44.53 -12.41 -4.85
CA LEU A 420 43.95 -11.46 -3.89
C LEU A 420 44.34 -9.99 -4.17
N LYS A 421 45.59 -9.74 -4.56
CA LYS A 421 46.14 -8.40 -4.85
C LYS A 421 45.50 -7.70 -6.05
N ASN A 422 44.81 -8.44 -6.93
CA ASN A 422 44.20 -7.94 -8.16
C ASN A 422 42.71 -7.59 -7.98
N TYR A 423 42.15 -7.78 -6.77
CA TYR A 423 40.78 -7.43 -6.44
C TYR A 423 40.69 -6.04 -5.81
N GLU A 424 39.89 -5.16 -6.41
CA GLU A 424 39.64 -3.82 -5.92
C GLU A 424 38.18 -3.65 -5.47
N LYS A 425 37.92 -2.69 -4.57
CA LYS A 425 36.58 -2.47 -4.00
C LYS A 425 35.67 -1.72 -4.96
N VAL A 426 34.45 -2.23 -5.17
CA VAL A 426 33.37 -1.48 -5.83
C VAL A 426 32.78 -0.47 -4.84
N VAL A 427 32.75 0.81 -5.21
CA VAL A 427 32.19 1.88 -4.35
C VAL A 427 30.67 1.91 -4.48
N LEU A 428 29.97 1.33 -3.51
CA LEU A 428 28.51 1.28 -3.46
C LEU A 428 27.92 2.58 -2.88
N ASN A 429 26.93 3.15 -3.56
CA ASN A 429 26.16 4.29 -3.07
C ASN A 429 24.66 3.99 -3.20
N CYS A 430 23.83 4.36 -2.22
CA CYS A 430 22.37 4.28 -2.35
C CYS A 430 21.91 5.05 -3.60
N GLN A 431 21.05 4.44 -4.43
CA GLN A 431 20.54 5.03 -5.67
C GLN A 431 19.91 6.41 -5.40
N SER A 432 19.07 6.50 -4.37
CA SER A 432 18.36 7.72 -3.94
C SER A 432 19.27 8.80 -3.32
N GLY A 433 20.60 8.59 -3.29
CA GLY A 433 21.58 9.44 -2.61
C GLY A 433 21.72 9.09 -1.12
N SER A 434 20.59 8.93 -0.44
CA SER A 434 20.47 8.20 0.82
C SER A 434 19.45 7.09 0.67
N CYS A 435 19.61 5.99 1.40
CA CYS A 435 18.66 4.88 1.42
C CYS A 435 17.44 5.27 2.29
N ILE A 436 16.66 6.25 1.83
CA ILE A 436 15.48 6.81 2.52
C ILE A 436 14.37 5.76 2.62
N GLU A 437 14.37 4.81 1.69
CA GLU A 437 13.54 3.60 1.65
C GLU A 437 13.64 2.78 2.95
N LYS A 438 14.74 2.90 3.72
CA LYS A 438 14.88 2.36 5.08
C LYS A 438 13.85 2.93 6.07
N ARG A 439 13.54 4.23 5.95
CA ARG A 439 12.62 4.97 6.83
C ARG A 439 11.20 5.00 6.28
N LEU A 440 11.00 4.67 5.01
CA LEU A 440 9.70 4.67 4.35
C LEU A 440 9.30 3.22 4.04
N ASN A 441 8.36 2.69 4.82
CA ASN A 441 7.73 1.37 4.65
C ASN A 441 8.62 0.15 4.94
N LEU A 442 9.70 0.22 5.73
CA LEU A 442 10.42 -0.99 6.20
C LEU A 442 10.94 -1.93 5.09
N CYS A 443 11.24 -1.38 3.90
CA CYS A 443 11.85 -2.13 2.80
C CYS A 443 13.35 -2.29 3.06
N THR A 444 13.81 -3.55 3.17
CA THR A 444 15.21 -3.90 3.43
C THR A 444 16.01 -4.16 2.16
N THR A 445 15.40 -4.53 1.04
CA THR A 445 16.10 -4.68 -0.25
C THR A 445 15.97 -3.39 -1.06
N VAL A 446 17.10 -2.73 -1.35
CA VAL A 446 17.12 -1.38 -1.93
C VAL A 446 18.13 -1.21 -3.08
N GLY A 447 17.90 -0.20 -3.92
CA GLY A 447 18.75 0.17 -5.05
C GLY A 447 20.10 0.79 -4.67
N TYR A 448 21.18 0.25 -5.25
CA TYR A 448 22.54 0.78 -5.18
C TYR A 448 23.12 1.06 -6.58
N VAL A 449 23.94 2.10 -6.65
CA VAL A 449 24.84 2.40 -7.76
C VAL A 449 26.24 1.96 -7.34
N GLY A 450 26.74 0.88 -7.95
CA GLY A 450 28.15 0.52 -7.87
C GLY A 450 28.98 1.43 -8.78
N LYS A 451 30.16 1.83 -8.32
CA LYS A 451 31.12 2.63 -9.10
C LYS A 451 32.49 2.00 -9.05
N ILE A 452 33.10 1.89 -10.22
CA ILE A 452 34.50 1.51 -10.42
C ILE A 452 35.16 2.70 -11.12
N TYR A 453 36.32 3.12 -10.63
CA TYR A 453 37.14 4.16 -11.25
C TYR A 453 38.59 3.69 -11.27
N LYS A 454 39.18 3.62 -12.46
CA LYS A 454 40.59 3.26 -12.67
C LYS A 454 41.11 4.02 -13.88
N LYS A 455 42.22 4.72 -13.74
CA LYS A 455 42.82 5.50 -14.84
C LYS A 455 43.20 4.55 -15.98
N ASN A 456 42.87 4.90 -17.22
CA ASN A 456 43.07 4.09 -18.42
C ASN A 456 42.32 2.74 -18.42
N LEU A 457 41.23 2.59 -17.67
CA LEU A 457 40.42 1.36 -17.56
C LEU A 457 40.11 0.71 -18.91
N PHE A 458 39.70 1.50 -19.92
CA PHE A 458 39.39 0.97 -21.25
C PHE A 458 40.59 0.33 -21.96
N SER A 459 41.81 0.80 -21.69
CA SER A 459 43.05 0.17 -22.19
C SER A 459 43.33 -1.15 -21.45
N LEU A 460 43.13 -1.16 -20.13
CA LEU A 460 43.34 -2.35 -19.28
C LEU A 460 42.33 -3.48 -19.55
N LEU A 461 41.15 -3.14 -20.07
CA LEU A 461 40.17 -4.11 -20.57
C LEU A 461 40.64 -4.81 -21.86
N ASN A 462 41.63 -4.28 -22.59
CA ASN A 462 42.20 -4.88 -23.81
C ASN A 462 41.14 -5.39 -24.81
N SER A 463 40.18 -4.52 -25.16
CA SER A 463 38.99 -4.80 -25.98
C SER A 463 37.90 -5.71 -25.37
N GLU A 464 38.17 -6.42 -24.27
CA GLU A 464 37.14 -7.19 -23.58
C GLU A 464 36.04 -6.30 -23.00
N ARG A 465 34.79 -6.75 -23.14
CA ARG A 465 33.60 -6.05 -22.65
C ARG A 465 33.05 -6.71 -21.41
N LYS A 466 33.93 -7.06 -20.46
CA LYS A 466 33.54 -7.72 -19.21
C LYS A 466 34.42 -7.36 -18.03
N ILE A 467 33.88 -7.59 -16.84
CA ILE A 467 34.59 -7.60 -15.56
C ILE A 467 34.17 -8.83 -14.76
N TYR A 468 35.00 -9.24 -13.82
CA TYR A 468 34.64 -10.28 -12.85
C TYR A 468 34.35 -9.64 -11.50
N LEU A 469 33.35 -10.15 -10.79
CA LEU A 469 32.92 -9.66 -9.47
C LEU A 469 32.83 -10.81 -8.47
N THR A 470 33.19 -10.54 -7.22
CA THR A 470 32.98 -11.46 -6.09
C THR A 470 32.58 -10.73 -4.81
N LYS A 471 31.81 -11.42 -3.95
CA LYS A 471 31.53 -11.02 -2.56
C LYS A 471 32.51 -11.64 -1.56
N ASP A 472 33.26 -12.67 -1.98
CA ASP A 472 34.17 -13.45 -1.14
C ASP A 472 35.56 -13.57 -1.80
N LEU A 473 36.58 -13.13 -1.07
CA LEU A 473 37.97 -13.13 -1.50
C LEU A 473 38.76 -14.37 -1.05
N LEU A 474 38.15 -15.24 -0.24
CA LEU A 474 38.71 -16.52 0.19
C LEU A 474 38.29 -17.64 -0.76
N GLU A 475 37.01 -17.69 -1.13
CA GLU A 475 36.50 -18.69 -2.08
C GLU A 475 36.71 -18.30 -3.55
N ILE A 476 36.83 -16.99 -3.85
CA ILE A 476 37.12 -16.43 -5.19
C ILE A 476 36.16 -16.98 -6.28
N ASN A 477 34.88 -17.10 -5.92
CA ASN A 477 33.80 -17.47 -6.85
C ASN A 477 33.43 -16.27 -7.73
N ASP A 478 34.28 -16.00 -8.73
CA ASP A 478 34.12 -14.90 -9.68
C ASP A 478 32.89 -15.08 -10.59
N VAL A 479 32.05 -14.05 -10.64
CA VAL A 479 30.91 -13.96 -11.54
C VAL A 479 31.21 -12.96 -12.67
N GLU A 480 31.13 -13.43 -13.91
CA GLU A 480 31.35 -12.62 -15.11
C GLU A 480 30.17 -11.66 -15.39
N ILE A 481 30.48 -10.38 -15.61
CA ILE A 481 29.51 -9.34 -15.92
C ILE A 481 29.88 -8.63 -17.22
N GLU A 482 29.01 -8.68 -18.21
CA GLU A 482 29.15 -7.92 -19.45
C GLU A 482 29.01 -6.40 -19.24
N LEU A 483 29.78 -5.62 -20.02
CA LEU A 483 29.78 -4.17 -20.03
C LEU A 483 29.02 -3.61 -21.24
N ILE A 484 27.96 -2.86 -20.95
CA ILE A 484 27.26 -2.03 -21.93
C ILE A 484 28.07 -0.74 -22.14
N ASP A 485 28.48 -0.45 -23.38
CA ASP A 485 29.17 0.80 -23.69
C ASP A 485 28.15 1.95 -23.75
N SER A 486 28.36 2.98 -22.93
CA SER A 486 27.51 4.18 -22.85
C SER A 486 28.36 5.45 -22.83
N ARG A 487 29.58 5.38 -23.39
CA ARG A 487 30.52 6.50 -23.53
C ARG A 487 30.03 7.52 -24.55
N LYS A 488 30.68 8.69 -24.56
CA LYS A 488 30.33 9.82 -25.44
C LYS A 488 30.88 9.61 -26.84
N ASN A 489 29.99 9.39 -27.82
CA ASN A 489 30.34 9.44 -29.24
C ASN A 489 30.51 10.90 -29.69
N MET A 490 31.74 11.29 -30.02
CA MET A 490 32.08 12.64 -30.46
C MET A 490 32.33 12.71 -31.97
N GLN A 491 31.83 13.76 -32.62
CA GLN A 491 32.23 14.14 -33.97
C GLN A 491 33.59 14.86 -33.98
N LYS A 492 34.21 14.98 -35.16
CA LYS A 492 35.48 15.71 -35.37
C LYS A 492 35.42 17.19 -34.96
N ASP A 493 34.22 17.78 -34.83
CA ASP A 493 33.99 19.18 -34.40
C ASP A 493 33.67 19.32 -32.89
N GLY A 494 33.77 18.23 -32.11
CA GLY A 494 33.50 18.22 -30.67
C GLY A 494 32.03 18.05 -30.25
N LYS A 495 31.08 18.04 -31.20
CA LYS A 495 29.66 17.82 -30.88
C LYS A 495 29.37 16.35 -30.54
N THR A 496 28.42 16.12 -29.62
CA THR A 496 27.90 14.77 -29.34
C THR A 496 26.96 14.35 -30.46
N LEU A 497 27.19 13.18 -31.07
CA LEU A 497 26.26 12.59 -32.01
C LEU A 497 25.23 11.72 -31.26
N TYR A 498 24.05 12.28 -31.03
CA TYR A 498 22.92 11.52 -30.48
C TYR A 498 22.21 10.76 -31.60
N LYS A 499 21.97 9.45 -31.42
CA LYS A 499 21.15 8.62 -32.33
C LYS A 499 19.67 9.06 -32.30
N HIS A 500 19.21 9.52 -31.14
CA HIS A 500 17.82 9.94 -30.92
C HIS A 500 17.76 11.31 -30.24
N ILE A 501 16.80 12.16 -30.63
CA ILE A 501 16.59 13.45 -29.96
C ILE A 501 15.78 13.26 -28.67
N LEU A 502 14.66 12.54 -28.75
CA LEU A 502 13.76 12.29 -27.63
C LEU A 502 13.50 10.78 -27.46
N GLY A 503 13.67 10.31 -26.22
CA GLY A 503 13.44 8.92 -25.82
C GLY A 503 12.63 8.81 -24.52
N ILE A 504 12.15 7.61 -24.20
CA ILE A 504 11.37 7.33 -22.99
C ILE A 504 11.92 6.17 -22.18
N CYS A 505 11.96 6.40 -20.86
CA CYS A 505 12.01 5.37 -19.83
C CYS A 505 10.64 5.26 -19.13
N ILE A 506 10.07 4.06 -19.10
CA ILE A 506 8.94 3.74 -18.21
C ILE A 506 9.41 2.94 -17.00
N GLN A 507 8.67 3.04 -15.89
CA GLN A 507 8.84 2.17 -14.73
C GLN A 507 8.47 0.70 -15.07
N PRO A 508 8.96 -0.30 -14.30
CA PRO A 508 8.64 -1.71 -14.54
C PRO A 508 7.13 -1.98 -14.64
N MET A 509 6.71 -2.54 -15.78
CA MET A 509 5.35 -3.00 -16.02
C MET A 509 5.12 -4.33 -15.29
N TYR A 510 4.35 -4.27 -14.21
CA TYR A 510 3.92 -5.44 -13.45
C TYR A 510 2.39 -5.59 -13.47
N LEU A 511 1.93 -6.84 -13.66
CA LEU A 511 0.52 -7.23 -13.80
C LEU A 511 -0.25 -6.34 -14.77
N TYR A 512 0.40 -5.91 -15.86
CA TYR A 512 -0.16 -4.89 -16.74
C TYR A 512 -1.16 -5.47 -17.73
N TYR A 513 -2.37 -4.90 -17.78
CA TYR A 513 -3.53 -5.40 -18.50
C TYR A 513 -4.20 -4.34 -19.40
N ASP A 514 -3.86 -3.05 -19.22
CA ASP A 514 -4.62 -1.92 -19.78
C ASP A 514 -4.19 -1.57 -21.21
N TYR A 515 -4.59 -2.40 -22.17
CA TYR A 515 -4.15 -2.26 -23.56
C TYR A 515 -4.55 -0.93 -24.25
N PRO A 516 -5.74 -0.31 -24.01
CA PRO A 516 -6.04 1.01 -24.60
C PRO A 516 -5.08 2.10 -24.11
N THR A 517 -4.63 2.03 -22.86
CA THR A 517 -3.64 2.96 -22.30
C THR A 517 -2.27 2.80 -22.97
N VAL A 518 -1.83 1.57 -23.27
CA VAL A 518 -0.58 1.32 -24.00
C VAL A 518 -0.63 1.89 -25.43
N ILE A 519 -1.74 1.68 -26.14
CA ILE A 519 -1.91 2.22 -27.51
C ILE A 519 -1.90 3.76 -27.47
N ARG A 520 -2.64 4.39 -26.55
CA ARG A 520 -2.61 5.86 -26.37
C ARG A 520 -1.21 6.36 -26.04
N PHE A 521 -0.49 5.66 -25.17
CA PHE A 521 0.88 6.00 -24.79
C PHE A 521 1.78 6.05 -26.03
N PHE A 522 1.77 5.02 -26.88
CA PHE A 522 2.53 5.04 -28.13
C PHE A 522 2.08 6.18 -29.06
N GLU A 523 0.78 6.33 -29.36
CA GLU A 523 0.34 7.39 -30.27
C GLU A 523 0.62 8.81 -29.76
N ASN A 524 0.56 9.05 -28.45
CA ASN A 524 0.94 10.33 -27.87
C ASN A 524 2.44 10.58 -28.02
N TRP A 525 3.28 9.62 -27.65
CA TRP A 525 4.72 9.85 -27.61
C TRP A 525 5.37 9.83 -29.00
N ILE A 526 4.84 9.03 -29.94
CA ILE A 526 5.18 9.14 -31.37
C ILE A 526 4.81 10.53 -31.91
N LEU A 527 3.67 11.10 -31.50
CA LEU A 527 3.26 12.46 -31.88
C LEU A 527 4.18 13.56 -31.30
N GLU A 528 4.78 13.34 -30.12
CA GLU A 528 5.82 14.22 -29.56
C GLU A 528 7.21 14.04 -30.20
N GLY A 529 7.37 13.13 -31.16
CA GLY A 529 8.64 12.88 -31.85
C GLY A 529 9.57 11.89 -31.14
N VAL A 530 9.05 11.05 -30.24
CA VAL A 530 9.83 9.98 -29.60
C VAL A 530 10.18 8.90 -30.62
N THR A 531 11.46 8.51 -30.67
CA THR A 531 11.98 7.49 -31.59
C THR A 531 12.67 6.32 -30.89
N LYS A 532 12.86 6.38 -29.56
CA LYS A 532 13.39 5.28 -28.73
C LYS A 532 12.54 5.09 -27.48
N PHE A 533 12.10 3.86 -27.26
CA PHE A 533 11.32 3.44 -26.09
C PHE A 533 12.07 2.33 -25.35
N TYR A 534 12.31 2.51 -24.06
CA TYR A 534 12.78 1.47 -23.15
C TYR A 534 11.62 1.03 -22.27
N LEU A 535 11.17 -0.21 -22.46
CA LEU A 535 10.02 -0.80 -21.79
C LEU A 535 10.50 -1.84 -20.79
N TYR A 536 10.57 -1.47 -19.51
CA TYR A 536 10.91 -2.41 -18.44
C TYR A 536 9.72 -3.33 -18.19
N HIS A 537 9.88 -4.61 -18.50
CA HIS A 537 8.83 -5.61 -18.37
C HIS A 537 9.09 -6.49 -17.15
N GLN A 538 8.07 -6.73 -16.32
CA GLN A 538 8.10 -7.76 -15.30
C GLN A 538 6.96 -8.76 -15.49
N SER A 539 5.75 -8.27 -15.69
CA SER A 539 4.62 -9.10 -16.10
C SER A 539 3.49 -8.29 -16.75
N SER A 540 2.89 -8.88 -17.77
CA SER A 540 1.76 -8.30 -18.50
C SER A 540 0.91 -9.40 -19.12
N PHE A 541 -0.30 -9.05 -19.55
CA PHE A 541 -1.13 -9.95 -20.36
C PHE A 541 -0.51 -10.09 -21.76
N ASP A 542 -0.70 -11.24 -22.40
CA ASP A 542 -0.19 -11.55 -23.73
C ASP A 542 -0.55 -10.48 -24.80
N LYS A 543 -1.78 -9.98 -24.79
CA LYS A 543 -2.25 -8.89 -25.65
C LYS A 543 -1.45 -7.58 -25.54
N ILE A 544 -0.80 -7.32 -24.40
CA ILE A 544 0.10 -6.17 -24.24
C ILE A 544 1.38 -6.36 -25.08
N PHE A 545 1.92 -7.59 -25.10
CA PHE A 545 3.07 -7.91 -25.95
C PHE A 545 2.71 -7.91 -27.43
N GLU A 546 1.50 -8.32 -27.80
CA GLU A 546 0.99 -8.23 -29.17
C GLU A 546 1.05 -6.78 -29.68
N ILE A 547 0.59 -5.82 -28.87
CA ILE A 547 0.69 -4.38 -29.17
C ILE A 547 2.13 -3.89 -29.22
N ILE A 548 2.98 -4.27 -28.25
CA ILE A 548 4.39 -3.85 -28.25
C ILE A 548 5.12 -4.36 -29.51
N LYS A 549 4.87 -5.61 -29.92
CA LYS A 549 5.39 -6.18 -31.17
C LYS A 549 4.87 -5.42 -32.39
N ALA A 550 3.58 -5.13 -32.43
CA ALA A 550 2.93 -4.38 -33.51
C ALA A 550 3.56 -2.98 -33.71
N TYR A 551 3.83 -2.24 -32.63
CA TYR A 551 4.53 -0.93 -32.71
C TYR A 551 6.02 -1.06 -33.06
N ARG A 552 6.68 -2.18 -32.73
CA ARG A 552 8.10 -2.42 -32.99
C ARG A 552 8.42 -2.72 -34.47
N LEU A 553 7.46 -3.18 -35.26
CA LEU A 553 7.64 -3.46 -36.70
C LEU A 553 7.88 -2.18 -37.54
N LYS A 554 7.73 -0.99 -36.96
CA LYS A 554 7.86 0.27 -37.68
C LYS A 554 9.31 0.76 -37.70
N SER A 555 9.90 0.83 -38.89
CA SER A 555 11.33 1.15 -39.14
C SER A 555 11.88 2.42 -38.49
N ASN A 556 11.03 3.40 -38.15
CA ASN A 556 11.45 4.66 -37.52
C ASN A 556 11.25 4.72 -35.99
N ILE A 557 10.93 3.61 -35.33
CA ILE A 557 10.79 3.50 -33.88
C ILE A 557 11.63 2.34 -33.36
N ASP A 558 12.59 2.65 -32.48
CA ASP A 558 13.38 1.66 -31.75
C ASP A 558 12.66 1.35 -30.42
N ILE A 559 12.20 0.11 -30.25
CA ILE A 559 11.57 -0.38 -29.00
C ILE A 559 12.43 -1.49 -28.41
N GLU A 560 12.98 -1.21 -27.24
CA GLU A 560 13.75 -2.15 -26.43
C GLU A 560 12.90 -2.58 -25.24
N VAL A 561 12.60 -3.88 -25.15
CA VAL A 561 11.96 -4.47 -23.98
C VAL A 561 13.05 -5.05 -23.10
N ILE A 562 13.11 -4.62 -21.84
CA ILE A 562 14.11 -5.03 -20.87
C ILE A 562 13.42 -5.91 -19.84
N ASP A 563 13.81 -7.17 -19.76
CA ASP A 563 13.38 -8.06 -18.68
C ASP A 563 13.84 -7.48 -17.33
N TRP A 564 12.88 -7.33 -16.42
CA TRP A 564 13.04 -6.85 -15.04
C TRP A 564 12.28 -7.80 -14.11
N SER A 565 12.76 -9.04 -14.03
CA SER A 565 12.08 -10.12 -13.32
C SER A 565 12.00 -9.88 -11.82
N LYS A 566 11.24 -10.75 -11.14
CA LYS A 566 11.43 -10.98 -9.71
C LYS A 566 12.89 -11.39 -9.45
N LEU A 567 13.39 -11.04 -8.27
CA LEU A 567 14.67 -11.51 -7.79
C LEU A 567 14.62 -13.03 -7.57
N PRO A 568 15.64 -13.79 -8.01
CA PRO A 568 15.78 -15.20 -7.66
C PRO A 568 15.80 -15.39 -6.14
N TYR A 569 15.14 -16.44 -5.65
CA TYR A 569 15.16 -16.84 -4.24
C TYR A 569 14.84 -18.33 -4.12
N ASN A 570 15.31 -18.95 -3.04
CA ASN A 570 15.04 -20.35 -2.76
C ASN A 570 13.54 -20.54 -2.43
N LYS A 571 12.81 -21.27 -3.27
CA LYS A 571 11.35 -21.49 -3.12
C LYS A 571 11.01 -22.50 -2.02
N GLU A 572 11.96 -23.33 -1.62
CA GLU A 572 11.83 -24.31 -0.54
C GLU A 572 11.99 -23.60 0.80
N ASN A 573 13.02 -22.77 0.93
CA ASN A 573 13.19 -21.87 2.07
C ASN A 573 12.38 -20.57 1.92
N ARG A 574 11.05 -20.69 2.03
CA ARG A 574 10.09 -19.57 1.92
C ARG A 574 10.24 -18.50 3.00
N GLU A 575 11.06 -18.70 4.02
CA GLU A 575 11.27 -17.74 5.10
C GLU A 575 11.99 -16.47 4.63
N PHE A 576 12.80 -16.56 3.57
CA PHE A 576 13.38 -15.38 2.92
C PHE A 576 12.95 -15.23 1.45
N ASN A 577 12.08 -14.25 1.20
CA ASN A 577 11.75 -13.80 -0.14
C ASN A 577 12.09 -12.30 -0.29
N PRO A 578 13.19 -11.92 -0.97
CA PRO A 578 13.57 -10.53 -1.14
C PRO A 578 12.52 -9.73 -1.93
N ASN A 579 11.69 -10.40 -2.74
CA ASN A 579 10.58 -9.76 -3.44
C ASN A 579 9.49 -9.24 -2.50
N THR A 580 9.41 -9.69 -1.25
CA THR A 580 8.49 -9.11 -0.24
C THR A 580 9.08 -7.90 0.48
N GLU A 581 10.38 -7.65 0.30
CA GLU A 581 11.16 -6.62 0.99
C GLU A 581 11.60 -5.47 0.08
N ILE A 582 11.15 -5.47 -1.18
CA ILE A 582 11.53 -4.50 -2.22
C ILE A 582 10.38 -3.53 -2.54
N TYR A 583 10.67 -2.22 -2.51
CA TYR A 583 9.67 -1.19 -2.81
C TYR A 583 9.35 -1.17 -4.31
N ARG A 584 8.16 -1.64 -4.71
CA ARG A 584 7.67 -1.57 -6.11
C ARG A 584 8.69 -2.07 -7.16
N LEU A 585 9.34 -3.20 -6.91
CA LEU A 585 10.43 -3.76 -7.75
C LEU A 585 11.62 -2.81 -7.97
N GLU A 586 11.85 -1.84 -7.08
CA GLU A 586 12.88 -0.81 -7.23
C GLU A 586 12.79 -0.05 -8.57
N ALA A 587 11.59 0.47 -8.83
CA ALA A 587 11.35 1.40 -9.93
C ALA A 587 12.36 2.57 -10.03
N PRO A 588 12.91 3.16 -8.94
CA PRO A 588 14.01 4.11 -9.04
C PRO A 588 15.26 3.50 -9.71
N LEU A 589 15.68 2.28 -9.33
CA LEU A 589 16.81 1.60 -9.95
C LEU A 589 16.54 1.27 -11.43
N ALA A 590 15.32 0.87 -11.80
CA ALA A 590 14.93 0.65 -13.20
C ALA A 590 15.05 1.92 -14.05
N ILE A 591 14.61 3.08 -13.53
CA ILE A 591 14.81 4.37 -14.20
C ILE A 591 16.29 4.74 -14.27
N TYR A 592 17.09 4.44 -13.24
CA TYR A 592 18.54 4.64 -13.28
C TYR A 592 19.20 3.80 -14.39
N ASP A 593 18.87 2.50 -14.47
CA ASP A 593 19.38 1.57 -15.48
C ASP A 593 19.05 2.06 -16.89
N CYS A 594 17.80 2.48 -17.11
CA CYS A 594 17.32 3.03 -18.36
C CYS A 594 18.10 4.29 -18.78
N MET A 595 18.39 5.17 -17.83
CA MET A 595 19.09 6.41 -18.09
C MET A 595 20.59 6.17 -18.38
N GLN A 596 21.19 5.10 -17.86
CA GLN A 596 22.53 4.68 -18.33
C GLN A 596 22.46 4.11 -19.74
N ARG A 597 21.49 3.24 -20.08
CA ARG A 597 21.27 2.74 -21.46
C ARG A 597 21.06 3.86 -22.48
N ALA A 598 20.39 4.94 -22.08
CA ALA A 598 20.14 6.10 -22.93
C ALA A 598 21.30 7.11 -22.99
N ARG A 599 22.28 7.01 -22.08
CA ARG A 599 23.38 7.97 -21.91
C ARG A 599 24.20 8.10 -23.19
N ASN A 600 24.41 9.33 -23.64
CA ASN A 600 25.07 9.70 -24.90
C ASN A 600 24.40 9.20 -26.20
N HIS A 601 23.45 8.26 -26.15
CA HIS A 601 22.66 7.81 -27.30
C HIS A 601 21.44 8.72 -27.57
N ILE A 602 20.88 9.32 -26.51
CA ILE A 602 19.67 10.15 -26.58
C ILE A 602 19.92 11.52 -25.94
N LYS A 603 19.51 12.59 -26.63
CA LYS A 603 19.69 13.96 -26.13
C LYS A 603 18.80 14.27 -24.92
N PHE A 604 17.49 13.98 -25.04
CA PHE A 604 16.51 14.19 -23.99
C PHE A 604 15.74 12.91 -23.68
N VAL A 605 15.60 12.55 -22.40
CA VAL A 605 14.89 11.33 -21.98
C VAL A 605 13.80 11.67 -20.97
N VAL A 606 12.57 11.27 -21.26
CA VAL A 606 11.43 11.41 -20.34
C VAL A 606 11.36 10.19 -19.42
N SER A 607 11.26 10.41 -18.11
CA SER A 607 10.81 9.39 -17.15
C SER A 607 9.31 9.57 -16.92
N THR A 608 8.47 8.66 -17.41
CA THR A 608 7.01 8.85 -17.40
C THR A 608 6.26 7.55 -17.16
N ASP A 609 5.01 7.66 -16.69
CA ASP A 609 4.11 6.54 -16.50
C ASP A 609 3.20 6.38 -17.73
N LEU A 610 2.66 5.18 -17.95
CA LEU A 610 1.84 4.90 -19.13
C LEU A 610 0.53 5.74 -19.17
N ASP A 611 0.09 6.26 -18.02
CA ASP A 611 -1.07 7.16 -17.90
C ASP A 611 -0.75 8.66 -17.97
N GLU A 612 0.46 9.04 -18.33
CA GLU A 612 0.90 10.44 -18.39
C GLU A 612 1.00 11.02 -19.80
N ILE A 613 0.67 12.31 -19.92
CA ILE A 613 0.81 13.10 -21.15
C ILE A 613 1.32 14.50 -20.83
N ILE A 614 2.35 14.96 -21.56
CA ILE A 614 2.77 16.36 -21.53
C ILE A 614 1.85 17.20 -22.44
N HIS A 615 1.37 18.31 -21.92
CA HIS A 615 0.74 19.38 -22.69
C HIS A 615 1.68 20.58 -22.74
N VAL A 616 1.98 21.05 -23.96
CA VAL A 616 2.69 22.30 -24.22
C VAL A 616 1.68 23.32 -24.74
N ASN A 617 1.69 24.53 -24.19
CA ASN A 617 0.81 25.61 -24.60
C ASN A 617 1.11 26.00 -26.06
N LYS A 618 0.10 26.09 -26.92
CA LYS A 618 0.28 26.44 -28.35
C LYS A 618 1.02 27.77 -28.58
N LYS A 619 0.87 28.73 -27.66
CA LYS A 619 1.58 30.03 -27.72
C LYS A 619 3.09 29.92 -27.42
N ILE A 620 3.56 28.75 -27.00
CA ILE A 620 4.92 28.46 -26.57
C ILE A 620 5.48 27.33 -27.42
N ALA A 621 6.54 27.62 -28.20
CA ALA A 621 7.18 26.65 -29.09
C ALA A 621 6.18 25.90 -30.01
N ASN A 622 5.12 26.60 -30.45
CA ASN A 622 4.02 26.08 -31.27
C ASN A 622 3.34 24.81 -30.72
N GLY A 623 3.39 24.61 -29.40
CA GLY A 623 2.86 23.40 -28.75
C GLY A 623 3.71 22.13 -28.96
N ASN A 624 4.95 22.24 -29.42
CA ASN A 624 5.87 21.13 -29.65
C ASN A 624 6.85 20.95 -28.47
N LEU A 625 6.94 19.72 -27.93
CA LEU A 625 7.81 19.41 -26.80
C LEU A 625 9.32 19.50 -27.13
N ILE A 626 9.75 19.00 -28.29
CA ILE A 626 11.17 19.06 -28.69
C ILE A 626 11.60 20.52 -28.88
N SER A 627 10.80 21.34 -29.57
CA SER A 627 11.07 22.77 -29.75
C SER A 627 11.12 23.53 -28.43
N LEU A 628 10.29 23.16 -27.44
CA LEU A 628 10.37 23.70 -26.09
C LEU A 628 11.70 23.29 -25.42
N LEU A 629 12.06 22.00 -25.44
CA LEU A 629 13.27 21.48 -24.81
C LEU A 629 14.55 22.06 -25.43
N GLU A 630 14.61 22.22 -26.74
CA GLU A 630 15.75 22.88 -27.42
C GLU A 630 15.86 24.35 -27.00
N ARG A 631 14.73 25.08 -26.98
CA ARG A 631 14.71 26.48 -26.53
C ARG A 631 15.21 26.63 -25.09
N GLU A 632 14.69 25.83 -24.17
CA GLU A 632 15.12 25.89 -22.76
C GLU A 632 16.55 25.37 -22.58
N SER A 633 17.00 24.38 -23.34
CA SER A 633 18.38 23.88 -23.29
C SER A 633 19.40 24.86 -23.86
N ASN A 634 19.02 25.70 -24.83
CA ASN A 634 19.87 26.76 -25.34
C ASN A 634 19.90 27.96 -24.37
N LYS A 635 18.77 28.28 -23.74
CA LYS A 635 18.67 29.34 -22.72
C LYS A 635 19.37 28.99 -21.41
N TYR A 636 19.39 27.72 -21.04
CA TYR A 636 20.01 27.20 -19.81
C TYR A 636 21.02 26.08 -20.15
N PRO A 637 22.20 26.43 -20.69
CA PRO A 637 23.15 25.46 -21.24
C PRO A 637 23.71 24.46 -20.21
N ASP A 638 23.74 24.83 -18.92
CA ASP A 638 24.14 23.96 -17.80
C ASP A 638 22.98 23.14 -17.20
N SER A 639 21.78 23.19 -17.77
CA SER A 639 20.65 22.43 -17.24
C SER A 639 20.80 20.92 -17.51
N ALA A 640 20.77 20.12 -16.46
CA ALA A 640 20.77 18.65 -16.54
C ALA A 640 19.37 18.06 -16.73
N LEU A 641 18.30 18.82 -16.42
CA LEU A 641 16.92 18.37 -16.56
C LEU A 641 15.91 19.52 -16.55
N PHE A 642 14.74 19.25 -17.11
CA PHE A 642 13.58 20.14 -17.15
C PHE A 642 12.45 19.53 -16.32
N SER A 643 12.08 20.19 -15.22
CA SER A 643 11.05 19.73 -14.27
C SER A 643 9.69 20.34 -14.59
N PHE A 644 8.72 19.47 -14.87
CA PHE A 644 7.33 19.84 -15.17
C PHE A 644 6.45 19.58 -13.95
N GLN A 645 5.63 20.57 -13.58
CA GLN A 645 4.50 20.32 -12.67
C GLN A 645 3.43 19.51 -13.37
N SER A 646 2.60 18.84 -12.57
CA SER A 646 1.54 17.98 -13.05
C SER A 646 0.21 18.28 -12.37
N ARG A 647 -0.87 17.76 -12.95
CA ARG A 647 -2.23 17.76 -12.40
C ARG A 647 -2.99 16.55 -12.89
N ARG A 648 -4.13 16.22 -12.26
CA ARG A 648 -4.94 15.08 -12.68
C ARG A 648 -5.92 15.45 -13.77
N GLY A 649 -6.07 14.54 -14.73
CA GLY A 649 -7.21 14.44 -15.63
C GLY A 649 -8.00 13.18 -15.33
N TYR A 650 -9.30 13.19 -15.58
CA TYR A 650 -10.20 12.07 -15.31
C TYR A 650 -10.80 11.53 -16.62
N ILE A 651 -10.62 10.23 -16.87
CA ILE A 651 -11.16 9.51 -18.03
C ILE A 651 -12.46 8.78 -17.62
N PRO A 652 -13.49 8.69 -18.48
CA PRO A 652 -14.63 7.79 -18.28
C PRO A 652 -14.22 6.33 -18.01
N MET A 653 -14.91 5.67 -17.08
CA MET A 653 -14.56 4.32 -16.60
C MET A 653 -14.67 3.20 -17.66
N ASN A 654 -15.49 3.39 -18.71
CA ASN A 654 -15.79 2.38 -19.73
C ASN A 654 -14.99 2.59 -21.04
N TRP A 655 -13.90 3.36 -21.00
CA TRP A 655 -13.11 3.64 -22.20
C TRP A 655 -12.30 2.41 -22.67
N GLY A 656 -12.57 1.95 -23.89
CA GLY A 656 -11.81 0.91 -24.56
C GLY A 656 -12.10 -0.51 -24.06
N VAL A 657 -13.38 -0.90 -24.00
CA VAL A 657 -13.81 -2.26 -23.65
C VAL A 657 -14.20 -3.02 -24.92
N GLY A 658 -13.39 -4.00 -25.36
CA GLY A 658 -13.67 -4.82 -26.55
C GLY A 658 -12.44 -5.12 -27.40
N ASN A 659 -12.56 -5.10 -28.73
CA ASN A 659 -11.43 -5.25 -29.66
C ASN A 659 -10.69 -3.90 -29.84
N PRO A 660 -9.35 -3.85 -29.98
CA PRO A 660 -8.60 -2.61 -30.24
C PRO A 660 -9.11 -1.78 -31.42
N LYS A 661 -9.70 -2.43 -32.44
CA LYS A 661 -10.36 -1.77 -33.58
C LYS A 661 -11.44 -0.76 -33.15
N ASN A 662 -12.02 -0.93 -31.97
CA ASN A 662 -13.10 -0.11 -31.41
C ASN A 662 -12.59 1.04 -30.49
N ILE A 663 -11.27 1.24 -30.35
CA ILE A 663 -10.75 2.35 -29.55
C ILE A 663 -11.04 3.67 -30.25
N ASP A 664 -11.77 4.54 -29.55
CA ASP A 664 -11.91 5.95 -29.89
C ASP A 664 -11.22 6.82 -28.81
N PHE A 665 -10.33 7.69 -29.25
CA PHE A 665 -9.67 8.68 -28.39
C PHE A 665 -10.51 9.97 -28.21
N SER A 666 -11.65 10.13 -28.89
CA SER A 666 -12.50 11.32 -28.79
C SER A 666 -12.89 11.66 -27.34
N VAL A 667 -12.94 10.66 -26.45
CA VAL A 667 -13.16 10.79 -25.00
C VAL A 667 -12.21 11.77 -24.30
N PHE A 668 -11.01 12.01 -24.86
CA PHE A 668 -10.04 12.97 -24.32
C PHE A 668 -10.33 14.43 -24.72
N SER A 669 -11.32 14.67 -25.60
CA SER A 669 -11.67 16.02 -26.08
C SER A 669 -12.37 16.87 -25.04
N ASN A 670 -13.10 16.28 -24.09
CA ASN A 670 -13.88 16.97 -23.07
C ASN A 670 -13.56 16.38 -21.69
N LEU A 671 -12.31 16.53 -21.28
CA LEU A 671 -11.78 15.88 -20.08
C LEU A 671 -12.01 16.77 -18.84
N LEU A 672 -12.49 16.16 -17.75
CA LEU A 672 -12.49 16.80 -16.42
C LEU A 672 -11.07 16.76 -15.85
N MET A 673 -10.59 17.88 -15.32
CA MET A 673 -9.27 17.98 -14.69
C MET A 673 -9.33 18.75 -13.38
N ASP A 674 -8.34 18.54 -12.53
CA ASP A 674 -8.12 19.40 -11.37
C ASP A 674 -7.78 20.83 -11.83
N LYS A 675 -8.37 21.83 -11.17
CA LYS A 675 -8.06 23.26 -11.40
C LYS A 675 -6.61 23.56 -11.05
N ASP A 676 -6.15 23.02 -9.92
CA ASP A 676 -4.86 23.33 -9.33
C ASP A 676 -3.78 22.29 -9.70
N PHE A 677 -2.53 22.72 -9.76
CA PHE A 677 -1.38 21.84 -9.98
C PHE A 677 -0.85 21.26 -8.66
N PHE A 678 -0.23 20.08 -8.72
CA PHE A 678 0.53 19.58 -7.59
C PHE A 678 1.68 20.54 -7.24
N LYS A 679 1.79 20.88 -5.95
CA LYS A 679 2.88 21.70 -5.43
C LYS A 679 4.18 20.88 -5.46
N ARG A 680 5.25 21.46 -6.00
CA ARG A 680 6.60 20.88 -5.93
C ARG A 680 6.97 20.65 -4.44
N PRO A 681 7.68 19.56 -4.10
CA PRO A 681 8.29 18.58 -4.99
C PRO A 681 7.39 17.37 -5.35
N LEU A 682 6.10 17.39 -5.00
CA LEU A 682 5.19 16.27 -5.23
C LEU A 682 4.79 16.13 -6.71
N TYR A 683 4.75 14.88 -7.20
CA TYR A 683 4.22 14.47 -8.52
C TYR A 683 4.76 15.20 -9.77
N GLN A 684 5.78 16.04 -9.66
CA GLN A 684 6.54 16.53 -10.81
C GLN A 684 7.18 15.34 -11.57
N LYS A 685 7.38 15.47 -12.87
CA LYS A 685 8.24 14.57 -13.65
C LYS A 685 9.26 15.40 -14.41
N ASN A 686 10.35 14.74 -14.79
CA ASN A 686 11.53 15.38 -15.34
C ASN A 686 11.86 14.82 -16.72
N ILE A 687 12.34 15.69 -17.60
CA ILE A 687 13.03 15.30 -18.84
C ILE A 687 14.51 15.56 -18.63
N TYR A 688 15.32 14.52 -18.74
CA TYR A 688 16.73 14.53 -18.38
C TYR A 688 17.65 14.65 -19.59
N ARG A 689 18.84 15.20 -19.35
CA ARG A 689 20.07 15.04 -20.13
C ARG A 689 20.88 13.90 -19.47
N PRO A 690 20.82 12.65 -19.93
CA PRO A 690 21.34 11.52 -19.15
C PRO A 690 22.88 11.50 -19.00
N GLU A 691 23.59 12.29 -19.80
CA GLU A 691 25.03 12.51 -19.64
C GLU A 691 25.37 13.45 -18.46
N ARG A 692 24.38 14.16 -17.89
CA ARG A 692 24.56 15.23 -16.88
C ARG A 692 24.07 14.86 -15.48
N VAL A 693 23.56 13.65 -15.28
CA VAL A 693 22.91 13.21 -14.03
C VAL A 693 23.56 11.93 -13.50
N VAL A 694 23.77 11.88 -12.18
CA VAL A 694 24.34 10.73 -11.45
C VAL A 694 23.26 9.83 -10.88
N SER A 695 22.19 10.41 -10.34
CA SER A 695 21.08 9.70 -9.69
C SER A 695 19.74 10.22 -10.20
N TYR A 696 18.87 9.28 -10.59
CA TYR A 696 17.59 9.54 -11.25
C TYR A 696 16.46 9.09 -10.34
N GLN A 697 15.57 10.00 -9.95
CA GLN A 697 14.37 9.63 -9.19
C GLN A 697 13.15 10.22 -9.88
N ILE A 698 12.09 9.42 -9.97
CA ILE A 698 10.86 9.65 -10.76
C ILE A 698 10.29 11.08 -10.59
N HIS A 699 10.33 11.62 -9.36
CA HIS A 699 9.82 12.95 -9.00
C HIS A 699 10.89 13.91 -8.46
N LEU A 700 12.05 13.42 -8.05
CA LEU A 700 13.05 14.19 -7.29
C LEU A 700 14.36 14.36 -8.05
N ILE A 701 14.99 15.50 -7.81
CA ILE A 701 16.33 15.84 -8.28
C ILE A 701 17.29 15.43 -7.18
N ARG A 702 18.16 14.45 -7.44
CA ARG A 702 19.03 13.84 -6.42
C ARG A 702 20.49 14.29 -6.54
N SER A 703 21.18 13.85 -7.60
CA SER A 703 22.60 14.14 -7.78
C SER A 703 22.94 14.34 -9.24
N LEU A 704 23.65 15.42 -9.52
CA LEU A 704 24.01 15.90 -10.85
C LEU A 704 25.53 15.75 -11.05
N GLU A 705 25.94 15.51 -12.29
CA GLU A 705 27.35 15.44 -12.67
C GLU A 705 28.00 16.83 -12.54
N ARG A 706 29.33 16.89 -12.53
CA ARG A 706 30.06 18.15 -12.70
C ARG A 706 30.25 18.44 -14.18
N ASN A 707 30.08 19.69 -14.58
CA ASN A 707 30.47 20.17 -15.89
C ASN A 707 32.01 20.05 -16.00
N PRO A 708 32.56 19.34 -16.99
CA PRO A 708 34.01 19.11 -17.09
C PRO A 708 34.82 20.38 -17.40
N LEU A 709 34.18 21.44 -17.93
CA LEU A 709 34.85 22.70 -18.26
C LEU A 709 34.92 23.65 -17.06
N THR A 710 33.86 23.71 -16.24
CA THR A 710 33.76 24.67 -15.12
C THR A 710 33.94 24.02 -13.74
N ASN A 711 33.99 22.70 -13.67
CA ASN A 711 34.00 21.88 -12.45
C ASN A 711 32.79 22.09 -11.50
N HIS A 712 31.88 23.01 -11.80
CA HIS A 712 30.63 23.20 -11.06
C HIS A 712 29.65 22.05 -11.36
N LYS A 713 28.74 21.75 -10.42
CA LYS A 713 27.64 20.82 -10.69
C LYS A 713 26.70 21.44 -11.73
N TYR A 714 26.18 20.63 -12.65
CA TYR A 714 25.09 21.06 -13.52
C TYR A 714 23.87 21.51 -12.69
N THR A 715 22.99 22.28 -13.32
CA THR A 715 21.78 22.85 -12.70
C THR A 715 20.51 22.14 -13.19
N TYR A 716 19.33 22.68 -12.88
CA TYR A 716 18.06 22.19 -13.39
C TYR A 716 17.13 23.36 -13.70
N THR A 717 16.23 23.18 -14.67
CA THR A 717 15.28 24.21 -15.09
C THR A 717 13.87 23.82 -14.64
N LEU A 718 13.20 24.72 -13.94
CA LEU A 718 11.77 24.56 -13.59
C LEU A 718 10.90 25.11 -14.72
N ILE A 719 10.15 24.24 -15.40
CA ILE A 719 9.20 24.66 -16.43
C ILE A 719 7.96 25.25 -15.73
N PRO A 720 7.48 26.46 -16.11
CA PRO A 720 6.27 27.04 -15.54
C PRO A 720 5.02 26.37 -16.16
N PRO A 721 3.95 26.12 -15.38
CA PRO A 721 2.73 25.48 -15.89
C PRO A 721 2.02 26.24 -17.02
N SER A 722 2.27 27.54 -17.17
CA SER A 722 1.79 28.37 -18.28
C SER A 722 2.45 28.02 -19.61
N SER A 723 3.67 27.47 -19.59
CA SER A 723 4.38 26.97 -20.78
C SER A 723 4.03 25.51 -21.06
N ALA A 724 4.18 24.64 -20.06
CA ALA A 724 3.88 23.22 -20.19
C ALA A 724 3.69 22.54 -18.82
N PHE A 725 2.89 21.47 -18.79
CA PHE A 725 2.62 20.67 -17.60
C PHE A 725 2.24 19.22 -17.99
N ILE A 726 2.15 18.34 -17.01
CA ILE A 726 1.75 16.94 -17.19
C ILE A 726 0.32 16.68 -16.73
N PHE A 727 -0.44 15.95 -17.54
CA PHE A 727 -1.66 15.28 -17.12
C PHE A 727 -1.32 13.88 -16.58
N HIS A 728 -1.68 13.61 -15.31
CA HIS A 728 -1.86 12.25 -14.78
C HIS A 728 -3.29 11.80 -15.11
N LEU A 729 -3.48 10.90 -16.06
CA LEU A 729 -4.82 10.54 -16.56
C LEU A 729 -5.43 9.37 -15.79
N ARG A 730 -6.21 9.68 -14.76
CA ARG A 730 -6.83 8.71 -13.87
C ARG A 730 -8.17 8.19 -14.41
N ARG A 731 -8.32 6.87 -14.51
CA ARG A 731 -9.64 6.19 -14.69
C ARG A 731 -10.41 6.02 -13.38
N PHE A 732 -9.70 5.98 -12.26
CA PHE A 732 -10.27 5.75 -10.92
C PHE A 732 -9.97 6.94 -10.02
N LYS A 733 -10.87 7.25 -9.07
CA LYS A 733 -10.64 8.30 -8.08
C LYS A 733 -9.50 7.89 -7.12
N ASP A 734 -8.55 8.80 -6.89
CA ASP A 734 -7.55 8.65 -5.82
C ASP A 734 -8.25 8.83 -4.46
N TYR A 735 -7.96 7.96 -3.49
CA TYR A 735 -8.56 8.05 -2.15
C TYR A 735 -7.87 9.06 -1.23
N PHE A 736 -6.59 9.35 -1.44
CA PHE A 736 -5.78 10.21 -0.56
C PHE A 736 -6.07 11.72 -0.72
N PHE A 737 -6.99 12.10 -1.60
CA PHE A 737 -7.27 13.50 -1.91
C PHE A 737 -8.79 13.77 -1.90
N LEU A 738 -9.25 14.46 -0.86
CA LEU A 738 -10.61 14.98 -0.79
C LEU A 738 -10.74 16.26 -1.63
N ASN A 739 -11.85 16.37 -2.36
CA ASN A 739 -12.41 17.60 -2.95
C ASN A 739 -11.43 18.63 -3.55
N THR A 740 -10.69 18.24 -4.59
CA THR A 740 -10.14 19.23 -5.54
C THR A 740 -11.24 19.85 -6.39
N LYS A 741 -11.17 21.17 -6.63
CA LYS A 741 -12.06 21.84 -7.58
C LYS A 741 -11.74 21.34 -8.99
N LYS A 742 -12.76 20.84 -9.70
CA LYS A 742 -12.62 20.33 -11.06
C LYS A 742 -13.12 21.34 -12.08
N ILE A 743 -12.53 21.31 -13.28
CA ILE A 743 -12.93 22.10 -14.44
C ILE A 743 -12.93 21.21 -15.68
N GLN A 744 -13.82 21.49 -16.62
CA GLN A 744 -13.84 20.85 -17.94
C GLN A 744 -12.78 21.48 -18.86
N ALA A 745 -12.15 20.67 -19.72
CA ALA A 745 -11.04 21.13 -20.54
C ALA A 745 -11.01 20.45 -21.92
N THR A 746 -10.77 21.27 -22.95
CA THR A 746 -10.57 20.87 -24.34
C THR A 746 -9.09 20.79 -24.76
N LEU A 747 -8.16 20.91 -23.79
CA LEU A 747 -6.71 21.01 -24.02
C LEU A 747 -6.07 19.79 -24.71
N LEU A 748 -6.78 18.67 -24.80
CA LEU A 748 -6.33 17.46 -25.49
C LEU A 748 -7.15 17.14 -26.76
N GLU A 749 -8.13 17.97 -27.15
CA GLU A 749 -9.00 17.71 -28.31
C GLU A 749 -8.23 17.54 -29.64
N GLU A 750 -7.31 18.45 -29.96
CA GLU A 750 -6.52 18.31 -31.19
C GLU A 750 -5.57 17.10 -31.14
N LYS A 751 -5.03 16.79 -29.95
CA LYS A 751 -4.19 15.61 -29.77
C LYS A 751 -5.01 14.34 -29.93
N SER A 752 -6.22 14.26 -29.37
CA SER A 752 -7.11 13.10 -29.50
C SER A 752 -7.53 12.85 -30.94
N LYS A 753 -7.88 13.91 -31.68
CA LYS A 753 -8.16 13.85 -33.13
C LYS A 753 -6.94 13.40 -33.95
N LYS A 754 -5.71 13.71 -33.51
CA LYS A 754 -4.47 13.20 -34.12
C LYS A 754 -4.23 11.73 -33.77
N TRP A 755 -4.37 11.33 -32.50
CA TRP A 755 -4.24 9.92 -32.09
C TRP A 755 -5.23 9.02 -32.84
N ASN A 756 -6.50 9.44 -32.97
CA ASN A 756 -7.52 8.72 -33.73
C ASN A 756 -7.12 8.48 -35.19
N ARG A 757 -6.67 9.53 -35.89
CA ARG A 757 -6.26 9.41 -37.30
C ARG A 757 -5.02 8.54 -37.45
N ASN A 758 -4.01 8.74 -36.60
CA ASN A 758 -2.78 7.95 -36.62
C ASN A 758 -3.06 6.47 -36.33
N PHE A 759 -3.83 6.18 -35.28
CA PHE A 759 -4.14 4.81 -34.90
C PHE A 759 -4.99 4.10 -35.95
N LYS A 760 -6.06 4.72 -36.47
CA LYS A 760 -6.88 4.12 -37.55
C LYS A 760 -6.06 3.88 -38.82
N SER A 761 -5.11 4.76 -39.13
CA SER A 761 -4.16 4.54 -40.25
C SER A 761 -3.18 3.40 -39.98
N ARG A 762 -2.71 3.21 -38.74
CA ARG A 762 -1.87 2.06 -38.38
C ARG A 762 -2.64 0.76 -38.31
N LEU A 763 -3.90 0.78 -37.90
CA LEU A 763 -4.72 -0.40 -37.63
C LEU A 763 -4.83 -1.34 -38.85
N SER A 764 -4.75 -0.81 -40.08
CA SER A 764 -4.68 -1.61 -41.32
C SER A 764 -3.33 -2.31 -41.55
N GLN A 765 -2.28 -1.90 -40.84
CA GLN A 765 -0.91 -2.45 -40.86
C GLN A 765 -0.61 -3.30 -39.62
N LEU A 766 -1.44 -3.22 -38.56
CA LEU A 766 -1.27 -3.97 -37.32
C LEU A 766 -2.19 -5.19 -37.32
N ASN A 767 -1.62 -6.36 -37.58
CA ASN A 767 -2.33 -7.64 -37.51
C ASN A 767 -2.59 -8.03 -36.05
N PHE A 768 -3.60 -7.42 -35.43
CA PHE A 768 -4.16 -7.89 -34.17
C PHE A 768 -4.99 -9.15 -34.40
N THR A 769 -4.82 -10.12 -33.52
CA THR A 769 -5.69 -11.29 -33.40
C THR A 769 -7.12 -10.86 -33.09
N ASP A 770 -8.14 -11.51 -33.66
CA ASP A 770 -9.52 -11.06 -33.47
C ASP A 770 -10.17 -11.56 -32.16
N ASN A 771 -9.64 -12.63 -31.58
CA ASN A 771 -10.17 -13.28 -30.38
C ASN A 771 -9.38 -12.90 -29.09
N ASP A 772 -9.97 -13.23 -27.94
CA ASP A 772 -9.37 -13.14 -26.59
C ASP A 772 -9.00 -11.72 -26.10
N TRP A 773 -9.64 -10.68 -26.64
CA TRP A 773 -9.55 -9.34 -26.04
C TRP A 773 -10.47 -9.21 -24.83
N LEU A 774 -9.90 -8.81 -23.70
CA LEU A 774 -10.60 -8.70 -22.42
C LEU A 774 -11.75 -7.68 -22.46
N THR A 775 -12.97 -8.17 -22.33
CA THR A 775 -14.18 -7.35 -22.12
C THR A 775 -14.37 -6.93 -20.66
N ASN A 776 -13.60 -7.48 -19.72
CA ASN A 776 -13.70 -7.22 -18.28
C ASN A 776 -12.51 -6.41 -17.70
N ILE A 777 -11.75 -5.69 -18.55
CA ILE A 777 -10.61 -4.82 -18.14
C ILE A 777 -10.96 -3.89 -17.00
N HIS A 778 -12.18 -3.36 -16.99
CA HIS A 778 -12.64 -2.48 -15.91
C HIS A 778 -12.59 -3.19 -14.54
N HIS A 779 -13.06 -4.44 -14.46
CA HIS A 779 -13.08 -5.22 -13.22
C HIS A 779 -11.66 -5.60 -12.77
N ILE A 780 -10.82 -6.07 -13.70
CA ILE A 780 -9.41 -6.39 -13.43
C ILE A 780 -8.66 -5.16 -12.90
N GLY A 781 -8.86 -4.02 -13.55
CA GLY A 781 -8.23 -2.75 -13.16
C GLY A 781 -8.71 -2.24 -11.81
N LEU A 782 -9.99 -2.43 -11.50
CA LEU A 782 -10.55 -2.09 -10.20
C LEU A 782 -9.97 -2.99 -9.09
N GLU A 783 -9.90 -4.31 -9.31
CA GLU A 783 -9.30 -5.29 -8.37
C GLU A 783 -7.84 -4.92 -8.05
N LEU A 784 -7.04 -4.64 -9.09
CA LEU A 784 -5.65 -4.19 -8.99
C LEU A 784 -5.50 -2.87 -8.23
N GLU A 785 -6.26 -1.84 -8.60
CA GLU A 785 -6.18 -0.53 -7.96
C GLU A 785 -6.63 -0.58 -6.50
N ASN A 786 -7.62 -1.40 -6.17
CA ASN A 786 -8.01 -1.63 -4.78
C ASN A 786 -6.90 -2.32 -3.99
N CYS A 787 -6.25 -3.34 -4.55
CA CYS A 787 -5.11 -3.97 -3.89
C CYS A 787 -3.97 -2.97 -3.65
N ARG A 788 -3.59 -2.19 -4.68
CA ARG A 788 -2.59 -1.11 -4.57
C ARG A 788 -2.96 -0.07 -3.50
N LYS A 789 -4.23 0.34 -3.43
CA LYS A 789 -4.74 1.28 -2.43
C LYS A 789 -4.66 0.72 -1.02
N ARG A 790 -4.99 -0.56 -0.81
CA ARG A 790 -4.89 -1.26 0.48
C ARG A 790 -3.43 -1.37 0.91
N VAL A 791 -2.56 -1.89 0.04
CA VAL A 791 -1.09 -1.89 0.22
C VAL A 791 -0.57 -0.51 0.62
N ALA A 792 -1.00 0.56 -0.06
CA ALA A 792 -0.56 1.92 0.27
C ALA A 792 -1.09 2.44 1.62
N ARG A 793 -2.25 1.97 2.11
CA ARG A 793 -2.82 2.34 3.41
C ARG A 793 -2.20 1.59 4.57
N THR A 794 -2.07 0.26 4.44
CA THR A 794 -1.71 -0.64 5.55
C THR A 794 -0.21 -0.79 5.71
N MET A 795 0.50 -0.82 4.60
CA MET A 795 1.93 -1.11 4.59
C MET A 795 2.76 0.16 4.81
N GLY A 796 2.16 1.34 4.62
CA GLY A 796 2.78 2.65 4.86
C GLY A 796 3.47 2.84 6.22
N ALA A 797 3.02 2.14 7.25
CA ALA A 797 3.59 2.19 8.60
C ALA A 797 4.27 0.87 9.06
N ILE A 798 4.05 -0.26 8.37
CA ILE A 798 4.26 -1.61 8.98
C ILE A 798 5.00 -2.61 8.08
N ILE A 799 4.89 -2.55 6.75
CA ILE A 799 5.51 -3.56 5.84
C ILE A 799 5.96 -2.90 4.52
N CYS A 800 6.92 -3.49 3.82
CA CYS A 800 7.31 -3.00 2.50
C CYS A 800 6.17 -3.05 1.46
N GLN A 801 5.95 -1.95 0.72
CA GLN A 801 4.99 -1.87 -0.40
C GLN A 801 5.44 -2.70 -1.62
N SER A 802 5.51 -4.01 -1.43
CA SER A 802 5.83 -5.00 -2.45
C SER A 802 4.60 -5.33 -3.30
N ILE A 803 4.83 -5.52 -4.60
CA ILE A 803 3.79 -5.99 -5.54
C ILE A 803 3.44 -7.47 -5.34
N GLU A 804 4.30 -8.24 -4.68
CA GLU A 804 4.15 -9.69 -4.42
C GLU A 804 2.85 -9.97 -3.64
N VAL A 805 2.48 -9.04 -2.75
CA VAL A 805 1.25 -9.11 -1.93
C VAL A 805 -0.01 -9.08 -2.79
N CYS A 806 0.02 -8.34 -3.90
CA CYS A 806 -1.12 -8.27 -4.81
C CYS A 806 -1.20 -9.46 -5.76
N GLU A 807 -0.09 -9.92 -6.34
CA GLU A 807 -0.10 -11.03 -7.31
C GLU A 807 -0.79 -12.29 -6.77
N LYS A 808 -0.53 -12.66 -5.51
CA LYS A 808 -1.14 -13.84 -4.88
C LYS A 808 -2.66 -13.70 -4.62
N LYS A 809 -3.20 -12.47 -4.59
CA LYS A 809 -4.56 -12.18 -4.11
C LYS A 809 -5.54 -11.85 -5.25
N LEU A 810 -5.08 -11.78 -6.49
CA LEU A 810 -5.88 -11.36 -7.66
C LEU A 810 -6.45 -12.57 -8.43
N LYS A 811 -7.69 -12.95 -8.11
CA LYS A 811 -8.29 -14.21 -8.62
C LYS A 811 -8.62 -14.14 -10.11
N VAL A 812 -9.10 -12.99 -10.60
CA VAL A 812 -9.47 -12.83 -12.02
C VAL A 812 -8.24 -12.89 -12.93
N ILE A 813 -7.08 -12.46 -12.42
CA ILE A 813 -5.83 -12.40 -13.18
C ILE A 813 -5.21 -13.80 -13.35
N ASN A 814 -5.31 -14.68 -12.36
CA ASN A 814 -4.75 -16.03 -12.41
C ASN A 814 -5.38 -16.95 -13.49
N ASN A 815 -6.56 -16.61 -14.00
CA ASN A 815 -7.22 -17.33 -15.10
C ASN A 815 -6.76 -16.87 -16.50
N ASN A 816 -5.92 -15.83 -16.59
CA ASN A 816 -5.50 -15.22 -17.85
C ASN A 816 -4.04 -15.54 -18.20
N ARG A 817 -3.69 -15.45 -19.50
CA ARG A 817 -2.32 -15.67 -20.00
C ARG A 817 -1.41 -14.48 -19.66
N ILE A 818 -0.82 -14.53 -18.48
CA ILE A 818 0.23 -13.59 -18.04
C ILE A 818 1.58 -14.05 -18.60
N ILE A 819 2.21 -13.20 -19.40
CA ILE A 819 3.62 -13.33 -19.77
C ILE A 819 4.46 -12.65 -18.67
N LYS A 820 5.43 -13.36 -18.11
CA LYS A 820 6.38 -12.86 -17.10
C LYS A 820 7.76 -12.73 -17.73
N ALA A 821 8.56 -11.76 -17.26
CA ALA A 821 9.93 -11.57 -17.68
C ALA A 821 10.82 -12.77 -17.32
N ASN A 822 11.79 -13.09 -18.18
CA ASN A 822 12.81 -14.10 -17.91
C ASN A 822 13.74 -13.64 -16.77
N ASN A 823 14.43 -14.56 -16.09
CA ASN A 823 15.37 -14.15 -15.04
C ASN A 823 16.42 -13.18 -15.62
N SER A 824 16.41 -11.95 -15.09
CA SER A 824 17.21 -10.84 -15.58
C SER A 824 18.30 -10.39 -14.61
N TRP A 825 18.46 -11.12 -13.51
CA TRP A 825 19.37 -10.79 -12.41
C TRP A 825 20.50 -11.81 -12.34
N ILE A 826 21.73 -11.29 -12.30
CA ILE A 826 22.92 -12.02 -11.93
C ILE A 826 22.99 -11.99 -10.40
N VAL A 827 23.23 -13.14 -9.76
CA VAL A 827 23.26 -13.28 -8.30
C VAL A 827 24.69 -13.55 -7.86
N ILE A 828 25.16 -12.82 -6.85
CA ILE A 828 26.44 -13.02 -6.16
C ILE A 828 26.16 -13.29 -4.68
#